data_AF-A0A2D9UFL4-F1
#
_entry.id   AF-A0A2D9UFL4-F1
#
_cell.length_a   1.000
_cell.length_b   1.000
_cell.length_c   1.000
_cell.angle_alpha   90.00
_cell.angle_beta   90.00
_cell.angle_gamma   90.00
#
_symmetry.space_group_name_H-M   'P 1'
#
loop_
_entity.id
_entity.type
_entity.pdbx_description
1 polymer ?
#
loop_
_entity_poly.entity_id
_entity_poly.type
_entity_poly.pdbx_seq_one_letter_code
_entity_poly.pdbx_strand_id
1 'polypeptide(L)'
;MSLYSEYLDDIKYRKTQDLAPKPIDSSELLLEIIDQIKDLNHVHRKESLNFFIYNVLPGTTSAANVKANFLKQIILEKIIVSEITPTFALELLSHMKGGPSIAVLLDLTLGKNITLANEAAQVLKTQVFLYEADMDRLAKAYKKGNSIAKEILQSYAQAEFFTKLPELPEEIKLVTFVAGVGDVSTDLLSPGSDAHSRSDRQLHGQCMFEHNKEQQQQLIELQKKHPDKRIMLIAEKGTMGVGSSRMSGVNNVALWIGQKASNYIPFINIAPVVAGTNGISPIFLTTVGVTGGIGLDLKNWQKKYDSSKNLLLDENGDPILEQVYSVDTGTVLTINTKTKKLYAGNKELMDISSSFTPQKMEFMKAGGSYAVVFGKKLQTFAAQTLGNDVISIYAKSKEISNKNQGLTAVEKIFNKNAVGTSGAILHAGSYVRVNVDIVGSQDTTGLMTSQELEMMAATIISPIVDAGYQSGCHTASVWDQKSKENIPKLMSFMHDFGLITARDPKDKYHAMTDVIHKVLNDITVDDWSIIIGGDSHTRMSKGVAFGADSGTVALALATGEASMPIPESVKVTFKGQMQDHMDFRDVVHATQSQMLKKFKGENVFQGRIIEVHIGTLLADQAFTFTDWTAEMKAKASICISQNDTLIQSLNISKNRIQIMINKGMDNEGKVLQGLIDKANKRIDEIKSGIKPPLNPDENAKYYADFEVDLDIIDEPMIADPDVHNEDVSKRYTHDTIRELSFYNAEKNIDLGFVGSCMVHKGDIKIVAKMLKNLEENLGNVKFKAPLVVTAPTYNIIDELKEEGDWEILQKYSGFEFDDLSPKSVARTQYDNILYLERPGCNLCMGNQEKAEKGDTVMATSTRLFQGRVVKDSDRKKGESLLASTPVVVLSAVLGRTPSLSEYKAAIKGIKLTRFAPPIKSMTSKPGHLLSY
;
A
#
# COMPACT_ATOMS: atom_id res chain seq x y z
N MET A 1 -3.35 4.54 40.54
CA MET A 1 -3.17 5.94 40.10
C MET A 1 -4.34 6.25 39.17
N SER A 2 -4.82 7.49 39.06
CA SER A 2 -5.92 7.77 38.12
C SER A 2 -5.39 7.82 36.68
N LEU A 3 -6.21 7.52 35.67
CA LEU A 3 -5.76 7.54 34.27
C LEU A 3 -5.39 8.96 33.85
N TYR A 4 -6.07 9.98 34.39
CA TYR A 4 -5.69 11.36 34.17
C TYR A 4 -4.30 11.69 34.74
N SER A 5 -3.96 11.16 35.92
CA SER A 5 -2.64 11.36 36.52
C SER A 5 -1.53 10.71 35.68
N GLU A 6 -1.76 9.48 35.20
CA GLU A 6 -0.85 8.80 34.27
C GLU A 6 -0.69 9.57 32.95
N TYR A 7 -1.79 10.14 32.45
CA TYR A 7 -1.78 10.98 31.26
C TYR A 7 -0.98 12.28 31.47
N LEU A 8 -1.07 12.93 32.64
CA LEU A 8 -0.23 14.07 32.98
C LEU A 8 1.26 13.72 33.06
N ASP A 9 1.59 12.53 33.55
CA ASP A 9 2.97 12.06 33.58
C ASP A 9 3.51 11.71 32.18
N ASP A 10 2.69 11.11 31.30
CA ASP A 10 3.02 10.96 29.88
C ASP A 10 3.24 12.31 29.20
N ILE A 11 2.41 13.33 29.49
CA ILE A 11 2.61 14.70 28.97
C ILE A 11 3.96 15.27 29.41
N LYS A 12 4.33 15.12 30.70
CA LYS A 12 5.63 15.59 31.19
C LYS A 12 6.77 14.86 30.48
N TYR A 13 6.67 13.55 30.31
CA TYR A 13 7.67 12.75 29.58
C TYR A 13 7.77 13.18 28.10
N ARG A 14 6.66 13.29 27.40
CA ARG A 14 6.60 13.73 25.99
C ARG A 14 7.20 15.11 25.78
N LYS A 15 7.00 16.02 26.74
CA LYS A 15 7.60 17.35 26.69
C LYS A 15 9.14 17.31 26.68
N THR A 16 9.77 16.29 27.28
CA THR A 16 11.24 16.09 27.21
C THR A 16 11.74 15.72 25.81
N GLN A 17 10.82 15.33 24.91
CA GLN A 17 11.08 14.95 23.53
C GLN A 17 10.53 16.00 22.53
N ASP A 18 10.15 17.19 23.00
CA ASP A 18 9.48 18.24 22.23
C ASP A 18 8.16 17.79 21.59
N LEU A 19 7.44 16.89 22.25
CA LEU A 19 6.14 16.39 21.82
C LEU A 19 5.00 17.02 22.63
N ALA A 20 3.87 17.24 21.96
CA ALA A 20 2.61 17.66 22.56
C ALA A 20 1.86 16.44 23.13
N PRO A 21 0.82 16.65 23.97
CA PRO A 21 0.02 15.57 24.53
C PRO A 21 -0.49 14.61 23.44
N LYS A 22 -0.50 13.31 23.72
CA LYS A 22 -1.12 12.34 22.80
C LYS A 22 -2.60 12.65 22.64
N PRO A 23 -3.18 12.51 21.44
CA PRO A 23 -4.62 12.58 21.28
C PRO A 23 -5.32 11.52 22.14
N ILE A 24 -6.49 11.87 22.69
CA ILE A 24 -7.31 10.98 23.51
C ILE A 24 -8.21 10.16 22.60
N ASP A 25 -8.04 8.84 22.65
CA ASP A 25 -8.75 7.81 21.85
C ASP A 25 -9.51 6.79 22.70
N SER A 26 -9.20 6.70 24.00
CA SER A 26 -9.82 5.80 24.98
C SER A 26 -11.02 6.43 25.71
N SER A 27 -12.07 5.64 25.86
CA SER A 27 -13.28 6.03 26.57
C SER A 27 -13.04 6.26 28.06
N GLU A 28 -12.17 5.46 28.66
CA GLU A 28 -11.88 5.40 30.09
C GLU A 28 -11.24 6.71 30.57
N LEU A 29 -10.21 7.18 29.86
CA LEU A 29 -9.58 8.47 30.15
C LEU A 29 -10.54 9.63 29.92
N LEU A 30 -11.34 9.57 28.85
CA LEU A 30 -12.27 10.65 28.53
C LEU A 30 -13.41 10.77 29.54
N LEU A 31 -13.90 9.64 30.09
CA LEU A 31 -14.91 9.64 31.15
C LEU A 31 -14.38 10.33 32.41
N GLU A 32 -13.15 10.02 32.82
CA GLU A 32 -12.51 10.71 33.96
C GLU A 32 -12.39 12.22 33.71
N ILE A 33 -11.95 12.63 32.51
CA ILE A 33 -11.90 14.04 32.10
C ILE A 33 -13.28 14.71 32.18
N ILE A 34 -14.33 14.04 31.71
CA ILE A 34 -15.71 14.56 31.76
C ILE A 34 -16.19 14.74 33.20
N ASP A 35 -15.88 13.81 34.10
CA ASP A 35 -16.28 13.94 35.50
C ASP A 35 -15.57 15.11 36.19
N GLN A 36 -14.30 15.37 35.86
CA GLN A 36 -13.58 16.57 36.28
C GLN A 36 -14.17 17.87 35.68
N ILE A 37 -14.75 17.82 34.47
CA ILE A 37 -15.43 18.98 33.85
C ILE A 37 -16.72 19.32 34.61
N LYS A 38 -17.45 18.30 35.08
CA LYS A 38 -18.71 18.46 35.83
C LYS A 38 -18.47 19.01 37.24
N ASP A 39 -17.35 18.69 37.87
CA ASP A 39 -16.97 19.29 39.15
C ASP A 39 -16.38 20.69 38.95
N LEU A 40 -17.20 21.72 39.19
CA LEU A 40 -16.87 23.13 39.00
C LEU A 40 -15.63 23.58 39.80
N ASN A 41 -15.30 22.90 40.90
CA ASN A 41 -14.19 23.26 41.77
C ASN A 41 -12.96 22.35 41.56
N HIS A 42 -13.00 21.45 40.57
CA HIS A 42 -11.89 20.54 40.31
C HIS A 42 -10.65 21.33 39.86
N VAL A 43 -9.51 21.07 40.50
CA VAL A 43 -8.24 21.79 40.26
C VAL A 43 -7.78 21.73 38.79
N HIS A 44 -8.08 20.63 38.10
CA HIS A 44 -7.72 20.43 36.69
C HIS A 44 -8.83 20.78 35.68
N ARG A 45 -9.99 21.30 36.12
CA ARG A 45 -11.17 21.50 35.25
C ARG A 45 -10.86 22.24 33.95
N LYS A 46 -10.05 23.30 34.02
CA LYS A 46 -9.66 24.11 32.86
C LYS A 46 -8.84 23.32 31.83
N GLU A 47 -7.91 22.50 32.31
CA GLU A 47 -7.06 21.65 31.46
C GLU A 47 -7.90 20.54 30.83
N SER A 48 -8.79 19.91 31.62
CA SER A 48 -9.73 18.90 31.18
C SER A 48 -10.70 19.42 30.10
N LEU A 49 -11.20 20.65 30.24
CA LEU A 49 -11.98 21.34 29.19
C LEU A 49 -11.16 21.50 27.91
N ASN A 50 -9.90 21.94 28.00
CA ASN A 50 -9.04 22.10 26.83
C ASN A 50 -8.77 20.75 26.14
N PHE A 51 -8.49 19.69 26.90
CA PHE A 51 -8.29 18.36 26.35
C PHE A 51 -9.56 17.83 25.66
N PHE A 52 -10.72 17.99 26.29
CA PHE A 52 -12.00 17.58 25.72
C PHE A 52 -12.30 18.30 24.40
N ILE A 53 -12.07 19.62 24.34
CA ILE A 53 -12.38 20.43 23.15
C ILE A 53 -11.39 20.15 22.01
N TYR A 54 -10.08 20.17 22.29
CA TYR A 54 -9.04 20.25 21.25
C TYR A 54 -8.19 19.00 21.05
N ASN A 55 -8.31 17.99 21.92
CA ASN A 55 -7.38 16.87 21.96
C ASN A 55 -8.04 15.47 21.96
N VAL A 56 -9.33 15.38 21.63
CA VAL A 56 -10.03 14.10 21.46
C VAL A 56 -10.08 13.74 19.97
N LEU A 57 -9.69 12.52 19.62
CA LEU A 57 -9.78 12.06 18.24
C LEU A 57 -11.25 11.87 17.81
N PRO A 58 -11.61 12.33 16.59
CA PRO A 58 -12.94 12.10 16.01
C PRO A 58 -13.08 10.67 15.47
N GLY A 59 -14.12 10.41 14.68
CA GLY A 59 -14.30 9.11 14.02
C GLY A 59 -14.96 8.06 14.91
N THR A 60 -14.51 6.81 14.81
CA THR A 60 -15.10 5.66 15.53
C THR A 60 -14.34 5.23 16.77
N THR A 61 -13.40 6.04 17.26
CA THR A 61 -12.69 5.75 18.52
C THR A 61 -13.67 5.63 19.70
N SER A 62 -13.27 4.90 20.73
CA SER A 62 -14.09 4.77 21.95
C SER A 62 -14.27 6.12 22.66
N ALA A 63 -13.27 7.01 22.63
CA ALA A 63 -13.39 8.39 23.10
C ALA A 63 -14.39 9.22 22.27
N ALA A 64 -14.41 9.07 20.94
CA ALA A 64 -15.37 9.78 20.08
C ALA A 64 -16.82 9.44 20.46
N ASN A 65 -17.11 8.18 20.78
CA ASN A 65 -18.42 7.76 21.28
C ASN A 65 -18.83 8.49 22.56
N VAL A 66 -17.92 8.55 23.54
CA VAL A 66 -18.16 9.24 24.82
C VAL A 66 -18.32 10.75 24.60
N LYS A 67 -17.47 11.37 23.78
CA LYS A 67 -17.54 12.81 23.43
C LYS A 67 -18.88 13.15 22.79
N ALA A 68 -19.30 12.42 21.75
CA ALA A 68 -20.56 12.69 21.05
C ALA A 68 -21.77 12.59 21.99
N ASN A 69 -21.79 11.58 22.86
CA ASN A 69 -22.87 11.41 23.84
C ASN A 69 -22.91 12.51 24.91
N PHE A 70 -21.74 12.98 25.38
CA PHE A 70 -21.70 14.09 26.32
C PHE A 70 -22.16 15.40 25.67
N LEU A 71 -21.73 15.67 24.43
CA LEU A 71 -22.22 16.81 23.64
C LEU A 71 -23.74 16.74 23.43
N LYS A 72 -24.29 15.55 23.14
CA LYS A 72 -25.75 15.35 23.06
C LYS A 72 -26.47 15.74 24.35
N GLN A 73 -25.90 15.41 25.51
CA GLN A 73 -26.50 15.77 26.80
C GLN A 73 -26.50 17.28 27.04
N ILE A 74 -25.44 17.97 26.61
CA ILE A 74 -25.35 19.44 26.66
C ILE A 74 -26.39 20.08 25.72
N ILE A 75 -26.50 19.58 24.49
CA ILE A 75 -27.46 20.07 23.49
C ILE A 75 -28.92 19.90 23.96
N LEU A 76 -29.20 18.79 24.65
CA LEU A 76 -30.52 18.52 25.25
C LEU A 76 -30.72 19.21 26.60
N GLU A 77 -29.79 20.07 27.02
CA GLU A 77 -29.80 20.81 28.29
C GLU A 77 -29.93 19.92 29.54
N LYS A 78 -29.52 18.64 29.43
CA LYS A 78 -29.49 17.71 30.58
C LYS A 78 -28.29 17.96 31.48
N ILE A 79 -27.21 18.48 30.92
CA ILE A 79 -26.01 18.91 31.62
C ILE A 79 -25.65 20.30 31.12
N ILE A 80 -25.29 21.19 32.05
CA ILE A 80 -24.87 22.56 31.73
C ILE A 80 -23.37 22.66 31.96
N VAL A 81 -22.63 23.04 30.92
CA VAL A 81 -21.20 23.39 30.98
C VAL A 81 -21.08 24.80 30.43
N SER A 82 -20.74 25.78 31.27
CA SER A 82 -20.71 27.21 30.91
C SER A 82 -19.88 27.53 29.67
N GLU A 83 -18.81 26.78 29.45
CA GLU A 83 -17.86 26.93 28.35
C GLU A 83 -18.32 26.26 27.06
N ILE A 84 -19.35 25.40 27.11
CA ILE A 84 -19.87 24.66 25.96
C ILE A 84 -21.38 24.88 25.86
N THR A 85 -21.77 25.88 25.08
CA THR A 85 -23.18 26.15 24.76
C THR A 85 -23.76 25.06 23.83
N PRO A 86 -25.09 24.89 23.76
CA PRO A 86 -25.70 23.97 22.79
C PRO A 86 -25.25 24.21 21.33
N THR A 87 -25.14 25.47 20.92
CA THR A 87 -24.63 25.84 19.59
C THR A 87 -23.16 25.44 19.40
N PHE A 88 -22.30 25.67 20.40
CA PHE A 88 -20.91 25.26 20.31
C PHE A 88 -20.76 23.74 20.35
N ALA A 89 -21.62 23.02 21.08
CA ALA A 89 -21.65 21.56 21.06
C ALA A 89 -22.04 21.00 19.68
N LEU A 90 -22.99 21.63 18.97
CA LEU A 90 -23.32 21.31 17.58
C LEU A 90 -22.14 21.60 16.63
N GLU A 91 -21.41 22.69 16.83
CA GLU A 91 -20.17 22.97 16.10
C GLU A 91 -19.12 21.87 16.32
N LEU A 92 -18.87 21.46 17.58
CA LEU A 92 -17.94 20.38 17.90
C LEU A 92 -18.36 19.05 17.25
N LEU A 93 -19.65 18.71 17.25
CA LEU A 93 -20.16 17.53 16.53
C LEU A 93 -19.88 17.60 15.02
N SER A 94 -19.98 18.79 14.41
CA SER A 94 -19.69 18.98 12.97
C SER A 94 -18.24 18.70 12.59
N HIS A 95 -17.31 18.88 13.53
CA HIS A 95 -15.89 18.59 13.37
C HIS A 95 -15.53 17.13 13.66
N MET A 96 -16.44 16.35 14.25
CA MET A 96 -16.23 14.91 14.43
C MET A 96 -16.45 14.10 13.14
N LYS A 97 -17.04 14.73 12.12
CA LYS A 97 -17.16 14.28 10.70
C LYS A 97 -17.95 13.00 10.41
N GLY A 98 -18.11 12.07 11.35
CA GLY A 98 -18.71 10.77 11.08
C GLY A 98 -19.01 9.94 12.33
N GLY A 99 -19.68 8.80 12.13
CA GLY A 99 -19.85 7.77 13.16
C GLY A 99 -20.73 8.22 14.32
N PRO A 100 -20.24 8.25 15.58
CA PRO A 100 -21.06 8.60 16.74
C PRO A 100 -21.68 10.00 16.64
N SER A 101 -21.02 10.96 15.99
CA SER A 101 -21.59 12.29 15.79
C SER A 101 -22.78 12.26 14.83
N ILE A 102 -22.74 11.44 13.78
CA ILE A 102 -23.86 11.25 12.84
C ILE A 102 -25.03 10.59 13.55
N ALA A 103 -24.78 9.59 14.38
CA ALA A 103 -25.81 8.94 15.18
C ALA A 103 -26.53 9.98 16.07
N VAL A 104 -25.78 10.84 16.76
CA VAL A 104 -26.32 11.94 17.57
C VAL A 104 -27.09 12.95 16.72
N LEU A 105 -26.54 13.40 15.61
CA LEU A 105 -27.19 14.36 14.72
C LEU A 105 -28.52 13.81 14.18
N LEU A 106 -28.55 12.55 13.75
CA LEU A 106 -29.77 11.88 13.31
C LEU A 106 -30.80 11.73 14.44
N ASP A 107 -30.37 11.43 15.66
CA ASP A 107 -31.28 11.37 16.82
C ASP A 107 -31.95 12.72 17.09
N LEU A 108 -31.19 13.81 16.98
CA LEU A 108 -31.68 15.17 17.20
C LEU A 108 -32.59 15.62 16.05
N THR A 109 -32.14 15.42 14.80
CA THR A 109 -32.87 15.75 13.57
C THR A 109 -34.21 15.02 13.45
N LEU A 110 -34.26 13.74 13.87
CA LEU A 110 -35.48 12.93 13.84
C LEU A 110 -36.28 13.02 15.14
N GLY A 111 -35.87 13.90 16.06
CA GLY A 111 -36.52 14.14 17.35
C GLY A 111 -37.81 14.95 17.27
N LYS A 112 -38.45 15.19 18.42
CA LYS A 112 -39.73 15.91 18.53
C LYS A 112 -39.59 17.44 18.62
N ASN A 113 -38.45 17.95 19.08
CA ASN A 113 -38.21 19.39 19.17
C ASN A 113 -37.81 19.93 17.80
N ILE A 114 -38.73 20.64 17.14
CA ILE A 114 -38.55 21.10 15.75
C ILE A 114 -37.39 22.11 15.61
N THR A 115 -37.22 23.04 16.56
CA THR A 115 -36.13 24.02 16.52
C THR A 115 -34.78 23.33 16.54
N LEU A 116 -34.59 22.44 17.52
CA LEU A 116 -33.35 21.68 17.65
C LEU A 116 -33.14 20.70 16.49
N ALA A 117 -34.22 20.08 16.00
CA ALA A 117 -34.15 19.20 14.84
C ALA A 117 -33.66 19.94 13.59
N ASN A 118 -34.10 21.18 13.38
CA ASN A 118 -33.64 22.03 12.28
C ASN A 118 -32.17 22.44 12.45
N GLU A 119 -31.73 22.84 13.64
CA GLU A 119 -30.32 23.17 13.90
C GLU A 119 -29.40 21.97 13.65
N ALA A 120 -29.75 20.79 14.17
CA ALA A 120 -29.03 19.55 13.91
C ALA A 120 -29.05 19.17 12.42
N ALA A 121 -30.18 19.39 11.73
CA ALA A 121 -30.29 19.15 10.30
C ALA A 121 -29.34 20.06 9.48
N GLN A 122 -29.15 21.32 9.87
CA GLN A 122 -28.17 22.20 9.20
C GLN A 122 -26.76 21.64 9.31
N VAL A 123 -26.38 21.14 10.49
CA VAL A 123 -25.08 20.47 10.66
C VAL A 123 -25.00 19.19 9.84
N LEU A 124 -26.01 18.33 9.92
CA LEU A 124 -26.04 17.04 9.21
C LEU A 124 -25.91 17.20 7.68
N LYS A 125 -26.55 18.23 7.10
CA LYS A 125 -26.44 18.54 5.66
C LYS A 125 -25.02 18.83 5.18
N THR A 126 -24.09 19.17 6.08
CA THR A 126 -22.66 19.40 5.76
C THR A 126 -21.80 18.14 5.88
N GLN A 127 -22.37 17.03 6.36
CA GLN A 127 -21.64 15.78 6.61
C GLN A 127 -21.80 14.81 5.44
N VAL A 128 -20.77 13.99 5.23
CA VAL A 128 -20.71 13.03 4.11
C VAL A 128 -20.48 11.58 4.53
N PHE A 129 -19.92 11.32 5.72
CA PHE A 129 -19.66 9.97 6.22
C PHE A 129 -20.92 9.35 6.84
N LEU A 130 -21.97 9.21 6.03
CA LEU A 130 -23.17 8.46 6.35
C LEU A 130 -23.09 7.08 5.70
N TYR A 131 -23.24 6.03 6.51
CA TYR A 131 -23.23 4.65 6.04
C TYR A 131 -24.65 4.13 5.79
N GLU A 132 -24.76 2.89 5.30
CA GLU A 132 -26.03 2.24 4.94
C GLU A 132 -27.08 2.37 6.03
N ALA A 133 -26.71 2.10 7.29
CA ALA A 133 -27.62 2.20 8.43
C ALA A 133 -28.13 3.65 8.66
N ASP A 134 -27.27 4.65 8.47
CA ASP A 134 -27.62 6.07 8.63
C ASP A 134 -28.55 6.55 7.51
N MET A 135 -28.19 6.20 6.27
CA MET A 135 -28.99 6.47 5.08
C MET A 135 -30.38 5.81 5.19
N ASP A 136 -30.44 4.57 5.66
CA ASP A 136 -31.70 3.85 5.90
C ASP A 136 -32.61 4.55 6.93
N ARG A 137 -32.03 5.13 7.99
CA ARG A 137 -32.81 5.91 8.98
C ARG A 137 -33.46 7.11 8.32
N LEU A 138 -32.73 7.84 7.48
CA LEU A 138 -33.25 8.99 6.72
C LEU A 138 -34.34 8.55 5.72
N ALA A 139 -34.12 7.49 4.96
CA ALA A 139 -35.10 6.96 4.02
C ALA A 139 -36.39 6.53 4.73
N LYS A 140 -36.28 5.82 5.86
CA LYS A 140 -37.45 5.41 6.66
C LYS A 140 -38.21 6.62 7.22
N ALA A 141 -37.51 7.65 7.70
CA ALA A 141 -38.15 8.87 8.19
C ALA A 141 -38.87 9.63 7.07
N TYR A 142 -38.24 9.75 5.89
CA TYR A 142 -38.84 10.35 4.71
C TYR A 142 -40.11 9.60 4.26
N LYS A 143 -40.04 8.27 4.17
CA LYS A 143 -41.21 7.42 3.82
C LYS A 143 -42.36 7.54 4.83
N LYS A 144 -42.08 7.94 6.07
CA LYS A 144 -43.09 8.25 7.10
C LYS A 144 -43.61 9.69 7.06
N GLY A 145 -43.19 10.51 6.09
CA GLY A 145 -43.66 11.89 5.90
C GLY A 145 -42.91 12.95 6.70
N ASN A 146 -41.71 12.67 7.22
CA ASN A 146 -40.90 13.66 7.94
C ASN A 146 -40.37 14.74 6.96
N SER A 147 -40.75 16.00 7.19
CA SER A 147 -40.38 17.15 6.34
C SER A 147 -38.88 17.49 6.39
N ILE A 148 -38.26 17.38 7.56
CA ILE A 148 -36.82 17.66 7.75
C ILE A 148 -35.98 16.59 7.03
N ALA A 149 -36.38 15.31 7.11
CA ALA A 149 -35.74 14.24 6.36
C ALA A 149 -35.82 14.47 4.84
N LYS A 150 -36.98 14.94 4.35
CA LYS A 150 -37.13 15.34 2.95
C LYS A 150 -36.16 16.47 2.57
N GLU A 151 -36.06 17.50 3.40
CA GLU A 151 -35.16 18.63 3.18
C GLU A 151 -33.68 18.23 3.15
N ILE A 152 -33.27 17.32 4.05
CA ILE A 152 -31.91 16.76 4.06
C ILE A 152 -31.63 15.96 2.78
N LEU A 153 -32.56 15.09 2.38
CA LEU A 153 -32.41 14.33 1.13
C LEU A 153 -32.35 15.27 -0.09
N GLN A 154 -33.12 16.36 -0.11
CA GLN A 154 -33.05 17.36 -1.18
C GLN A 154 -31.67 18.05 -1.21
N SER A 155 -31.15 18.45 -0.04
CA SER A 155 -29.81 19.01 0.11
C SER A 155 -28.72 18.04 -0.38
N TYR A 156 -28.83 16.75 -0.04
CA TYR A 156 -27.88 15.73 -0.48
C TYR A 156 -27.98 15.42 -1.97
N ALA A 157 -29.18 15.37 -2.55
CA ALA A 157 -29.36 15.18 -4.00
C ALA A 157 -28.75 16.34 -4.81
N GLN A 158 -28.74 17.55 -4.24
CA GLN A 158 -28.08 18.75 -4.76
C GLN A 158 -26.61 18.90 -4.31
N ALA A 159 -26.07 17.89 -3.62
CA ALA A 159 -24.71 17.85 -3.06
C ALA A 159 -24.29 19.18 -2.39
N GLU A 160 -25.18 19.80 -1.61
CA GLU A 160 -24.92 21.12 -1.02
C GLU A 160 -23.69 21.15 -0.10
N PHE A 161 -23.36 20.01 0.53
CA PHE A 161 -22.13 19.84 1.31
C PHE A 161 -20.85 20.06 0.48
N PHE A 162 -20.92 19.96 -0.85
CA PHE A 162 -19.80 20.18 -1.77
C PHE A 162 -19.95 21.49 -2.56
N THR A 163 -21.14 21.77 -3.09
CA THR A 163 -21.36 22.96 -3.93
C THR A 163 -21.25 24.26 -3.15
N LYS A 164 -21.52 24.26 -1.84
CA LYS A 164 -21.35 25.41 -0.94
C LYS A 164 -19.93 25.58 -0.39
N LEU A 165 -19.00 24.68 -0.69
CA LEU A 165 -17.60 24.85 -0.29
C LEU A 165 -16.95 26.00 -1.07
N PRO A 166 -15.98 26.73 -0.48
CA PRO A 166 -15.21 27.75 -1.17
C PRO A 166 -14.53 27.20 -2.42
N GLU A 167 -14.43 28.03 -3.47
CA GLU A 167 -13.60 27.71 -4.63
C GLU A 167 -12.11 27.77 -4.29
N LEU A 168 -11.27 27.10 -5.08
CA LEU A 168 -9.82 27.18 -4.91
C LEU A 168 -9.34 28.62 -5.14
N PRO A 169 -8.33 29.08 -4.37
CA PRO A 169 -7.72 30.38 -4.63
C PRO A 169 -7.11 30.40 -6.03
N GLU A 170 -7.24 31.53 -6.71
CA GLU A 170 -6.68 31.71 -8.05
C GLU A 170 -5.14 31.61 -8.03
N GLU A 171 -4.51 32.14 -7.00
CA GLU A 171 -3.05 32.10 -6.82
C GLU A 171 -2.67 31.34 -5.55
N ILE A 172 -1.69 30.44 -5.68
CA ILE A 172 -1.04 29.77 -4.55
C ILE A 172 0.44 30.14 -4.59
N LYS A 173 0.87 30.94 -3.61
CA LYS A 173 2.27 31.35 -3.45
C LYS A 173 3.08 30.23 -2.79
N LEU A 174 4.22 29.91 -3.38
CA LEU A 174 5.09 28.82 -2.97
C LEU A 174 6.50 29.32 -2.66
N VAL A 175 7.19 28.57 -1.79
CA VAL A 175 8.64 28.59 -1.67
C VAL A 175 9.16 27.15 -1.69
N THR A 176 10.22 26.92 -2.45
CA THR A 176 10.77 25.57 -2.68
C THR A 176 11.67 25.11 -1.53
N PHE A 177 11.66 23.80 -1.26
CA PHE A 177 12.61 23.14 -0.37
C PHE A 177 13.02 21.80 -0.99
N VAL A 178 14.30 21.66 -1.33
CA VAL A 178 14.86 20.42 -1.90
C VAL A 178 15.07 19.41 -0.78
N ALA A 179 14.31 18.32 -0.80
CA ALA A 179 14.42 17.22 0.17
C ALA A 179 15.63 16.33 -0.11
N GLY A 180 15.96 16.12 -1.40
CA GLY A 180 17.08 15.32 -1.85
C GLY A 180 17.31 15.46 -3.36
N VAL A 181 18.48 15.02 -3.80
CA VAL A 181 18.85 14.94 -5.23
C VAL A 181 18.78 13.47 -5.68
N GLY A 182 18.16 13.23 -6.82
CA GLY A 182 17.74 11.90 -7.28
C GLY A 182 16.35 11.53 -6.79
N ASP A 183 16.00 10.26 -6.90
CA ASP A 183 14.70 9.76 -6.43
C ASP A 183 14.58 9.89 -4.91
N VAL A 184 13.53 10.57 -4.44
CA VAL A 184 13.22 10.65 -3.01
C VAL A 184 12.30 9.49 -2.65
N SER A 185 12.83 8.53 -1.90
CA SER A 185 12.05 7.37 -1.47
C SER A 185 11.09 7.72 -0.32
N THR A 186 10.03 6.91 -0.17
CA THR A 186 9.17 6.99 1.01
C THR A 186 9.90 6.64 2.31
N ASP A 187 11.04 5.97 2.25
CA ASP A 187 11.89 5.74 3.43
C ASP A 187 12.58 7.03 3.90
N LEU A 188 12.97 7.96 3.01
CA LEU A 188 13.48 9.28 3.43
C LEU A 188 12.42 10.09 4.20
N LEU A 189 11.16 9.95 3.79
CA LEU A 189 10.02 10.66 4.40
C LEU A 189 9.48 9.97 5.66
N SER A 190 9.63 8.64 5.73
CA SER A 190 9.09 7.77 6.78
C SER A 190 9.87 6.45 6.81
N PRO A 191 11.01 6.36 7.53
CA PRO A 191 11.88 5.19 7.52
C PRO A 191 11.19 3.93 8.06
N GLY A 192 11.58 2.77 7.52
CA GLY A 192 11.03 1.47 7.93
C GLY A 192 11.33 1.09 9.39
N SER A 193 12.47 1.53 9.92
CA SER A 193 12.87 1.36 11.33
C SER A 193 11.90 2.01 12.32
N ASP A 194 11.22 3.05 11.86
CA ASP A 194 10.31 3.87 12.67
C ASP A 194 8.84 3.47 12.45
N ALA A 195 8.58 2.34 11.80
CA ALA A 195 7.22 1.88 11.49
C ALA A 195 6.33 1.75 12.76
N HIS A 196 6.94 1.42 13.89
CA HIS A 196 6.27 1.28 15.18
C HIS A 196 5.61 2.58 15.69
N SER A 197 6.08 3.76 15.27
CA SER A 197 5.57 5.05 15.73
C SER A 197 4.53 5.66 14.80
N ARG A 198 4.23 5.05 13.65
CA ARG A 198 3.37 5.62 12.59
C ARG A 198 1.98 6.07 13.05
N SER A 199 1.42 5.42 14.06
CA SER A 199 0.12 5.80 14.65
C SER A 199 0.20 7.08 15.47
N ASP A 200 1.34 7.40 16.07
CA ASP A 200 1.61 8.69 16.72
C ASP A 200 2.23 9.65 15.68
N ARG A 201 1.36 10.34 14.94
CA ARG A 201 1.76 11.20 13.81
C ARG A 201 2.82 12.23 14.19
N GLN A 202 2.76 12.80 15.40
CA GLN A 202 3.73 13.80 15.82
C GLN A 202 5.10 13.17 16.12
N LEU A 203 5.12 12.07 16.88
CA LEU A 203 6.36 11.33 17.14
C LEU A 203 6.98 10.82 15.83
N HIS A 204 6.17 10.21 14.97
CA HIS A 204 6.63 9.73 13.67
C HIS A 204 7.09 10.87 12.76
N GLY A 205 6.50 12.06 12.86
CA GLY A 205 6.95 13.24 12.13
C GLY A 205 8.43 13.56 12.35
N GLN A 206 9.00 13.24 13.52
CA GLN A 206 10.40 13.52 13.84
C GLN A 206 11.41 12.72 13.00
N CYS A 207 10.99 11.63 12.33
CA CYS A 207 11.87 10.82 11.48
C CYS A 207 12.00 11.34 10.03
N MET A 208 11.20 12.33 9.62
CA MET A 208 11.28 12.91 8.28
C MET A 208 12.70 13.41 7.99
N PHE A 209 13.22 13.14 6.80
CA PHE A 209 14.64 13.31 6.43
C PHE A 209 15.59 12.38 7.20
N GLU A 210 15.17 11.15 7.50
CA GLU A 210 15.96 10.17 8.27
C GLU A 210 16.50 10.72 9.61
N HIS A 211 15.67 11.47 10.33
CA HIS A 211 16.02 12.16 11.58
C HIS A 211 17.08 13.27 11.44
N ASN A 212 17.36 13.78 10.23
CA ASN A 212 18.27 14.90 10.02
C ASN A 212 17.72 16.21 10.62
N LYS A 213 18.18 16.55 11.83
CA LYS A 213 17.74 17.73 12.59
C LYS A 213 18.15 19.05 11.94
N GLU A 214 19.28 19.11 11.25
CA GLU A 214 19.71 20.32 10.56
C GLU A 214 18.76 20.64 9.40
N GLN A 215 18.42 19.63 8.59
CA GLN A 215 17.49 19.79 7.48
C GLN A 215 16.06 20.12 7.96
N GLN A 216 15.60 19.51 9.06
CA GLN A 216 14.33 19.86 9.71
C GLN A 216 14.32 21.33 10.17
N GLN A 217 15.41 21.80 10.78
CA GLN A 217 15.53 23.17 11.25
C GLN A 217 15.54 24.19 10.09
N GLN A 218 16.27 23.89 9.02
CA GLN A 218 16.28 24.72 7.80
C GLN A 218 14.87 24.87 7.20
N LEU A 219 14.07 23.80 7.20
CA LEU A 219 12.68 23.84 6.75
C LEU A 219 11.83 24.78 7.62
N ILE A 220 11.95 24.67 8.95
CA ILE A 220 11.22 25.53 9.90
C ILE A 220 11.62 27.00 9.75
N GLU A 221 12.92 27.28 9.57
CA GLU A 221 13.42 28.63 9.35
C GLU A 221 12.90 29.24 8.05
N LEU A 222 12.84 28.43 6.98
CA LEU A 222 12.26 28.85 5.71
C LEU A 222 10.77 29.18 5.85
N GLN A 223 10.00 28.38 6.59
CA GLN A 223 8.60 28.67 6.90
C GLN A 223 8.42 29.99 7.64
N LYS A 224 9.26 30.24 8.66
CA LYS A 224 9.25 31.51 9.41
C LYS A 224 9.59 32.73 8.54
N LYS A 225 10.49 32.55 7.57
CA LYS A 225 10.89 33.61 6.61
C LYS A 225 9.80 33.91 5.58
N HIS A 226 8.93 32.94 5.28
CA HIS A 226 7.88 33.06 4.26
C HIS A 226 6.48 32.65 4.79
N PRO A 227 5.93 33.33 5.82
CA PRO A 227 4.67 32.94 6.45
C PRO A 227 3.44 33.08 5.54
N ASP A 228 3.55 33.84 4.45
CA ASP A 228 2.50 34.04 3.44
C ASP A 228 2.54 33.00 2.30
N LYS A 229 3.47 32.03 2.35
CA LYS A 229 3.71 31.06 1.27
C LYS A 229 3.65 29.63 1.80
N ARG A 230 3.23 28.71 0.94
CA ARG A 230 3.30 27.27 1.22
C ARG A 230 4.67 26.73 0.82
N ILE A 231 5.19 25.77 1.56
CA ILE A 231 6.38 25.04 1.12
C ILE A 231 6.00 24.07 0.00
N MET A 232 6.83 23.99 -1.03
CA MET A 232 6.83 22.91 -2.01
C MET A 232 8.06 22.02 -1.77
N LEU A 233 7.83 20.77 -1.38
CA LEU A 233 8.89 19.79 -1.13
C LEU A 233 9.32 19.11 -2.44
N ILE A 234 10.62 19.08 -2.74
CA ILE A 234 11.14 18.71 -4.08
C ILE A 234 12.13 17.54 -4.04
N ALA A 235 11.95 16.60 -4.98
CA ALA A 235 12.97 15.65 -5.41
C ALA A 235 13.67 16.19 -6.66
N GLU A 236 14.87 16.75 -6.50
CA GLU A 236 15.58 17.42 -7.60
C GLU A 236 16.34 16.39 -8.43
N LYS A 237 16.26 16.47 -9.77
CA LYS A 237 16.77 15.45 -10.69
C LYS A 237 16.21 14.03 -10.46
N GLY A 238 15.03 13.92 -9.86
CA GLY A 238 14.42 12.63 -9.61
C GLY A 238 12.91 12.68 -9.44
N THR A 239 12.39 11.53 -9.02
CA THR A 239 10.97 11.26 -8.79
C THR A 239 10.67 11.33 -7.30
N MET A 240 9.59 12.00 -6.91
CA MET A 240 9.16 12.04 -5.51
C MET A 240 8.33 10.80 -5.14
N GLY A 241 8.62 10.22 -3.98
CA GLY A 241 7.81 9.19 -3.34
C GLY A 241 7.98 7.79 -3.91
N VAL A 242 9.17 7.40 -4.38
CA VAL A 242 9.43 6.05 -4.88
C VAL A 242 9.41 5.00 -3.75
N GLY A 243 9.13 3.75 -4.08
CA GLY A 243 9.17 2.62 -3.14
C GLY A 243 7.82 2.25 -2.50
N SER A 244 7.80 2.15 -1.16
CA SER A 244 6.67 1.61 -0.39
C SER A 244 5.40 2.47 -0.46
N SER A 245 4.22 1.84 -0.37
CA SER A 245 2.90 2.48 -0.36
C SER A 245 2.51 3.11 0.99
N ARG A 246 3.45 3.27 1.93
CA ARG A 246 3.16 3.73 3.30
C ARG A 246 2.57 5.15 3.33
N MET A 247 1.36 5.28 3.85
CA MET A 247 0.69 6.57 3.98
C MET A 247 1.41 7.53 4.93
N SER A 248 2.18 7.01 5.88
CA SER A 248 3.01 7.78 6.80
C SER A 248 3.97 8.75 6.10
N GLY A 249 4.44 8.42 4.89
CA GLY A 249 5.26 9.35 4.10
C GLY A 249 4.51 10.65 3.77
N VAL A 250 3.27 10.55 3.27
CA VAL A 250 2.44 11.74 3.00
C VAL A 250 1.91 12.37 4.28
N ASN A 251 1.59 11.59 5.31
CA ASN A 251 1.17 12.13 6.61
C ASN A 251 2.28 13.00 7.22
N ASN A 252 3.55 12.58 7.16
CA ASN A 252 4.68 13.39 7.60
C ASN A 252 4.80 14.66 6.74
N VAL A 253 4.75 14.55 5.41
CA VAL A 253 4.78 15.74 4.54
C VAL A 253 3.64 16.70 4.88
N ALA A 254 2.40 16.23 5.01
CA ALA A 254 1.26 17.07 5.39
C ALA A 254 1.42 17.67 6.79
N LEU A 255 1.92 16.91 7.77
CA LEU A 255 2.16 17.40 9.12
C LEU A 255 3.16 18.56 9.13
N TRP A 256 4.24 18.45 8.35
CA TRP A 256 5.32 19.45 8.34
C TRP A 256 5.02 20.65 7.45
N ILE A 257 4.40 20.47 6.28
CA ILE A 257 4.23 21.55 5.27
C ILE A 257 2.78 21.83 4.85
N GLY A 258 1.82 21.04 5.34
CA GLY A 258 0.39 21.21 5.07
C GLY A 258 -0.31 22.21 6.01
N GLN A 259 -1.63 22.23 5.94
CA GLN A 259 -2.51 23.10 6.72
C GLN A 259 -3.37 22.28 7.67
N LYS A 260 -3.65 22.78 8.88
CA LYS A 260 -4.54 22.08 9.82
C LYS A 260 -5.93 21.87 9.22
N ALA A 261 -6.45 20.65 9.28
CA ALA A 261 -7.78 20.32 8.79
C ALA A 261 -8.91 20.89 9.67
N SER A 262 -8.64 21.02 10.98
CA SER A 262 -9.55 21.61 11.97
C SER A 262 -8.75 22.15 13.15
N ASN A 263 -9.27 23.18 13.81
CA ASN A 263 -8.73 23.67 15.07
C ASN A 263 -8.98 22.71 16.24
N TYR A 264 -9.95 21.80 16.11
CA TYR A 264 -10.40 20.90 17.18
C TYR A 264 -9.85 19.47 17.05
N ILE A 265 -9.10 19.19 15.98
CA ILE A 265 -8.56 17.86 15.68
C ILE A 265 -7.02 17.95 15.68
N PRO A 266 -6.33 17.25 16.60
CA PRO A 266 -4.88 17.35 16.72
C PRO A 266 -4.16 16.54 15.62
N PHE A 267 -3.04 17.08 15.12
CA PHE A 267 -2.09 16.42 14.22
C PHE A 267 -2.67 15.86 12.89
N ILE A 268 -3.77 16.43 12.40
CA ILE A 268 -4.31 16.15 11.07
C ILE A 268 -4.16 17.39 10.20
N ASN A 269 -3.24 17.31 9.26
CA ASN A 269 -3.00 18.34 8.26
C ASN A 269 -3.35 17.83 6.86
N ILE A 270 -3.74 18.74 5.99
CA ILE A 270 -4.14 18.51 4.60
C ILE A 270 -3.41 19.47 3.67
N ALA A 271 -3.64 19.32 2.38
CA ALA A 271 -3.09 20.17 1.33
C ALA A 271 -1.55 20.33 1.39
N PRO A 272 -0.74 19.25 1.36
CA PRO A 272 0.69 19.39 1.06
C PRO A 272 0.93 19.78 -0.41
N VAL A 273 2.11 20.36 -0.71
CA VAL A 273 2.59 20.56 -2.09
C VAL A 273 3.91 19.82 -2.26
N VAL A 274 3.96 18.89 -3.21
CA VAL A 274 5.15 18.10 -3.53
C VAL A 274 5.46 18.18 -5.02
N ALA A 275 6.73 18.04 -5.36
CA ALA A 275 7.19 18.07 -6.73
C ALA A 275 8.40 17.15 -6.94
N GLY A 276 8.58 16.69 -8.17
CA GLY A 276 9.82 16.06 -8.61
C GLY A 276 10.18 16.56 -10.00
N THR A 277 11.48 16.59 -10.30
CA THR A 277 11.95 16.88 -11.67
C THR A 277 11.32 15.92 -12.68
N ASN A 278 11.24 14.64 -12.32
CA ASN A 278 10.68 13.56 -13.13
C ASN A 278 9.25 13.18 -12.69
N GLY A 279 8.57 14.06 -11.95
CA GLY A 279 7.23 13.81 -11.44
C GLY A 279 7.18 13.08 -10.10
N ILE A 280 6.00 12.49 -9.84
CA ILE A 280 5.65 11.84 -8.57
C ILE A 280 5.30 10.38 -8.87
N SER A 281 5.73 9.46 -8.01
CA SER A 281 5.37 8.06 -8.16
C SER A 281 3.82 7.88 -8.12
N PRO A 282 3.23 6.97 -8.91
CA PRO A 282 1.77 6.88 -9.04
C PRO A 282 1.04 6.60 -7.72
N ILE A 283 1.59 5.75 -6.86
CA ILE A 283 0.96 5.43 -5.56
C ILE A 283 1.03 6.65 -4.63
N PHE A 284 2.20 7.28 -4.54
CA PHE A 284 2.39 8.46 -3.69
C PHE A 284 1.50 9.63 -4.14
N LEU A 285 1.31 9.83 -5.46
CA LEU A 285 0.41 10.84 -6.00
C LEU A 285 -1.06 10.59 -5.63
N THR A 286 -1.51 9.33 -5.60
CA THR A 286 -2.85 8.99 -5.10
C THR A 286 -3.00 9.39 -3.64
N THR A 287 -2.00 9.10 -2.80
CA THR A 287 -2.01 9.47 -1.38
C THR A 287 -1.95 10.99 -1.17
N VAL A 288 -1.23 11.74 -2.02
CA VAL A 288 -1.29 13.21 -2.03
C VAL A 288 -2.73 13.68 -2.31
N GLY A 289 -3.45 13.04 -3.24
CA GLY A 289 -4.85 13.32 -3.51
C GLY A 289 -5.80 13.01 -2.34
N VAL A 290 -5.53 11.97 -1.56
CA VAL A 290 -6.28 11.64 -0.32
C VAL A 290 -6.27 12.81 0.66
N THR A 291 -5.15 13.50 0.79
CA THR A 291 -4.99 14.68 1.67
C THR A 291 -5.34 16.01 1.01
N GLY A 292 -5.90 16.01 -0.21
CA GLY A 292 -6.22 17.23 -0.96
C GLY A 292 -4.98 18.03 -1.41
N GLY A 293 -3.82 17.36 -1.49
CA GLY A 293 -2.55 17.97 -1.87
C GLY A 293 -2.36 18.16 -3.38
N ILE A 294 -1.24 18.81 -3.73
CA ILE A 294 -0.82 19.10 -5.10
C ILE A 294 0.49 18.36 -5.36
N GLY A 295 0.53 17.54 -6.41
CA GLY A 295 1.75 16.89 -6.91
C GLY A 295 2.13 17.43 -8.27
N LEU A 296 3.37 17.90 -8.45
CA LEU A 296 3.86 18.51 -9.69
C LEU A 296 4.98 17.68 -10.35
N ASP A 297 4.93 17.61 -11.68
CA ASP A 297 6.00 17.12 -12.54
C ASP A 297 6.68 18.34 -13.15
N LEU A 298 7.86 18.71 -12.62
CA LEU A 298 8.48 20.01 -12.89
C LEU A 298 9.09 20.07 -14.29
N LYS A 299 9.71 18.98 -14.77
CA LYS A 299 10.43 19.01 -16.06
C LYS A 299 11.42 20.18 -16.16
N ASN A 300 12.02 20.54 -15.02
CA ASN A 300 12.99 21.63 -14.92
C ASN A 300 14.34 21.28 -15.56
N TRP A 301 14.51 20.03 -15.98
CA TRP A 301 15.64 19.53 -16.76
C TRP A 301 15.16 18.96 -18.09
N GLN A 302 15.89 19.23 -19.18
CA GLN A 302 15.59 18.73 -20.52
C GLN A 302 16.81 18.08 -21.17
N LYS A 303 16.55 17.06 -22.00
CA LYS A 303 17.58 16.41 -22.81
C LYS A 303 18.11 17.37 -23.88
N LYS A 304 19.43 17.43 -24.07
CA LYS A 304 20.05 18.16 -25.17
C LYS A 304 20.04 17.35 -26.46
N TYR A 305 19.80 18.04 -27.56
CA TYR A 305 19.84 17.49 -28.90
C TYR A 305 20.85 18.28 -29.75
N ASP A 306 21.48 17.62 -30.70
CA ASP A 306 22.32 18.28 -31.70
C ASP A 306 21.46 19.05 -32.73
N SER A 307 22.12 19.75 -33.66
CA SER A 307 21.47 20.49 -34.74
C SER A 307 20.62 19.61 -35.68
N SER A 308 20.82 18.30 -35.66
CA SER A 308 20.09 17.29 -36.45
C SER A 308 19.00 16.57 -35.64
N LYS A 309 18.72 17.02 -34.40
CA LYS A 309 17.79 16.39 -33.44
C LYS A 309 18.19 14.99 -32.96
N ASN A 310 19.45 14.62 -33.06
CA ASN A 310 19.94 13.43 -32.38
C ASN A 310 20.19 13.76 -30.91
N LEU A 311 19.91 12.80 -30.05
CA LEU A 311 20.13 12.93 -28.62
C LEU A 311 21.64 13.00 -28.33
N LEU A 312 22.09 14.04 -27.63
CA LEU A 312 23.48 14.13 -27.20
C LEU A 312 23.69 13.21 -26.01
N LEU A 313 24.69 12.33 -26.12
CA LEU A 313 25.08 11.38 -25.08
C LEU A 313 26.43 11.78 -24.50
N ASP A 314 26.65 11.49 -23.22
CA ASP A 314 27.95 11.60 -22.56
C ASP A 314 28.84 10.37 -22.84
N GLU A 315 30.02 10.32 -22.22
CA GLU A 315 31.01 9.25 -22.38
C GLU A 315 30.50 7.87 -21.92
N ASN A 316 29.48 7.85 -21.06
CA ASN A 316 28.82 6.66 -20.54
C ASN A 316 27.62 6.23 -21.40
N GLY A 317 27.33 6.97 -22.48
CA GLY A 317 26.18 6.72 -23.35
C GLY A 317 24.86 7.28 -22.80
N ASP A 318 24.90 8.15 -21.80
CA ASP A 318 23.72 8.72 -21.15
C ASP A 318 23.33 10.10 -21.72
N PRO A 319 22.03 10.44 -21.79
CA PRO A 319 21.59 11.73 -22.32
C PRO A 319 22.09 12.94 -21.51
N ILE A 320 22.71 13.90 -22.19
CA ILE A 320 23.14 15.17 -21.56
C ILE A 320 21.89 16.01 -21.22
N LEU A 321 21.80 16.49 -19.96
CA LEU A 321 20.67 17.29 -19.46
C LEU A 321 21.02 18.77 -19.28
N GLU A 322 20.06 19.66 -19.53
CA GLU A 322 20.13 21.11 -19.32
C GLU A 322 19.04 21.59 -18.36
N GLN A 323 19.40 22.44 -17.40
CA GLN A 323 18.45 23.04 -16.47
C GLN A 323 17.76 24.26 -17.12
N VAL A 324 16.43 24.22 -17.22
CA VAL A 324 15.62 25.27 -17.88
C VAL A 324 15.20 26.36 -16.90
N TYR A 325 15.02 26.00 -15.62
CA TYR A 325 14.78 26.93 -14.52
C TYR A 325 15.20 26.30 -13.18
N SER A 326 15.59 27.13 -12.22
CA SER A 326 16.00 26.67 -10.89
C SER A 326 14.80 26.43 -9.97
N VAL A 327 14.95 25.43 -9.11
CA VAL A 327 14.05 25.12 -7.99
C VAL A 327 14.84 24.96 -6.68
N ASP A 328 16.00 25.63 -6.59
CA ASP A 328 16.86 25.61 -5.40
C ASP A 328 16.10 26.09 -4.17
N THR A 329 16.38 25.49 -3.02
CA THR A 329 15.73 25.83 -1.74
C THR A 329 15.67 27.35 -1.52
N GLY A 330 14.45 27.86 -1.32
CA GLY A 330 14.17 29.29 -1.17
C GLY A 330 13.67 29.99 -2.44
N THR A 331 13.63 29.31 -3.59
CA THR A 331 13.03 29.86 -4.82
C THR A 331 11.53 30.11 -4.62
N VAL A 332 11.07 31.31 -4.92
CA VAL A 332 9.65 31.71 -4.81
C VAL A 332 8.94 31.48 -6.13
N LEU A 333 7.84 30.74 -6.09
CA LEU A 333 7.02 30.39 -7.26
C LEU A 333 5.55 30.69 -7.00
N THR A 334 4.75 30.78 -8.06
CA THR A 334 3.29 30.94 -7.95
C THR A 334 2.59 29.96 -8.88
N ILE A 335 1.65 29.20 -8.33
CA ILE A 335 0.67 28.44 -9.12
C ILE A 335 -0.50 29.35 -9.41
N ASN A 336 -0.90 29.48 -10.67
CA ASN A 336 -2.21 30.01 -11.03
C ASN A 336 -3.16 28.83 -11.33
N THR A 337 -4.21 28.68 -10.52
CA THR A 337 -5.14 27.54 -10.60
C THR A 337 -6.14 27.65 -11.74
N LYS A 338 -6.39 28.88 -12.25
CA LYS A 338 -7.27 29.13 -13.40
C LYS A 338 -6.56 28.85 -14.72
N THR A 339 -5.38 29.44 -14.92
CA THR A 339 -4.58 29.23 -16.15
C THR A 339 -3.81 27.92 -16.12
N LYS A 340 -3.68 27.29 -14.94
CA LYS A 340 -2.97 26.03 -14.70
C LYS A 340 -1.50 26.13 -15.12
N LYS A 341 -0.86 27.23 -14.70
CA LYS A 341 0.55 27.55 -15.00
C LYS A 341 1.35 27.75 -13.72
N LEU A 342 2.65 27.45 -13.80
CA LEU A 342 3.63 27.76 -12.76
C LEU A 342 4.46 28.98 -13.18
N TYR A 343 4.67 29.93 -12.28
CA TYR A 343 5.39 31.19 -12.54
C TYR A 343 6.55 31.41 -11.56
N ALA A 344 7.60 32.08 -12.04
CA ALA A 344 8.59 32.78 -11.22
C ALA A 344 8.49 34.29 -11.48
N GLY A 345 7.94 35.04 -10.51
CA GLY A 345 7.52 36.42 -10.75
C GLY A 345 6.48 36.46 -11.88
N ASN A 346 6.77 37.20 -12.96
CA ASN A 346 5.89 37.29 -14.13
C ASN A 346 6.25 36.30 -15.25
N LYS A 347 7.31 35.50 -15.09
CA LYS A 347 7.76 34.53 -16.11
C LYS A 347 6.99 33.22 -15.95
N GLU A 348 6.24 32.83 -16.97
CA GLU A 348 5.67 31.48 -17.06
C GLU A 348 6.82 30.47 -17.20
N LEU A 349 6.82 29.45 -16.35
CA LEU A 349 7.81 28.37 -16.37
C LEU A 349 7.29 27.15 -17.12
N MET A 350 6.06 26.71 -16.80
CA MET A 350 5.50 25.49 -17.37
C MET A 350 3.98 25.38 -17.22
N ASP A 351 3.40 24.48 -18.02
CA ASP A 351 2.02 24.00 -17.87
C ASP A 351 1.91 22.93 -16.77
N ILE A 352 0.95 23.11 -15.85
CA ILE A 352 0.70 22.18 -14.75
C ILE A 352 -0.73 21.59 -14.82
N SER A 353 -1.37 21.59 -15.99
CA SER A 353 -2.76 21.17 -16.16
C SER A 353 -3.02 19.73 -15.75
N SER A 354 -2.02 18.85 -15.87
CA SER A 354 -2.08 17.45 -15.41
C SER A 354 -2.29 17.32 -13.90
N SER A 355 -1.95 18.36 -13.13
CA SER A 355 -2.11 18.44 -11.68
C SER A 355 -3.46 19.05 -11.26
N PHE A 356 -4.17 19.67 -12.21
CA PHE A 356 -5.44 20.39 -12.02
C PHE A 356 -6.54 19.83 -12.95
N THR A 357 -6.58 18.50 -13.09
CA THR A 357 -7.73 17.79 -13.70
C THR A 357 -8.99 18.03 -12.88
N PRO A 358 -10.20 17.98 -13.45
CA PRO A 358 -11.45 18.21 -12.73
C PRO A 358 -11.55 17.42 -11.41
N GLN A 359 -11.22 16.12 -11.40
CA GLN A 359 -11.28 15.28 -10.20
C GLN A 359 -10.28 15.73 -9.11
N LYS A 360 -9.05 16.07 -9.50
CA LYS A 360 -8.05 16.61 -8.56
C LYS A 360 -8.51 17.94 -7.94
N MET A 361 -9.18 18.79 -8.72
CA MET A 361 -9.78 20.03 -8.22
C MET A 361 -10.89 19.75 -7.20
N GLU A 362 -11.74 18.74 -7.43
CA GLU A 362 -12.75 18.31 -6.46
C GLU A 362 -12.10 17.89 -5.14
N PHE A 363 -11.01 17.10 -5.19
CA PHE A 363 -10.30 16.66 -4.00
C PHE A 363 -9.67 17.85 -3.24
N MET A 364 -9.04 18.78 -3.95
CA MET A 364 -8.49 20.00 -3.33
C MET A 364 -9.61 20.83 -2.68
N LYS A 365 -10.75 21.01 -3.36
CA LYS A 365 -11.90 21.77 -2.85
C LYS A 365 -12.52 21.13 -1.62
N ALA A 366 -12.64 19.80 -1.62
CA ALA A 366 -13.22 19.03 -0.52
C ALA A 366 -12.23 18.77 0.64
N GLY A 367 -10.96 19.17 0.50
CA GLY A 367 -9.91 18.88 1.49
C GLY A 367 -9.45 17.42 1.51
N GLY A 368 -9.78 16.63 0.48
CA GLY A 368 -9.42 15.22 0.37
C GLY A 368 -10.34 14.43 -0.56
N SER A 369 -9.87 13.26 -0.99
CA SER A 369 -10.65 12.40 -1.91
C SER A 369 -11.82 11.70 -1.23
N TYR A 370 -11.72 11.36 0.06
CA TYR A 370 -12.76 10.61 0.77
C TYR A 370 -14.11 11.33 0.76
N ALA A 371 -14.10 12.63 1.05
CA ALA A 371 -15.32 13.43 1.10
C ALA A 371 -16.03 13.48 -0.26
N VAL A 372 -15.27 13.46 -1.36
CA VAL A 372 -15.82 13.40 -2.72
C VAL A 372 -16.43 12.03 -3.02
N VAL A 373 -15.75 10.94 -2.63
CA VAL A 373 -16.25 9.58 -2.86
C VAL A 373 -17.55 9.32 -2.08
N PHE A 374 -17.55 9.61 -0.78
CA PHE A 374 -18.75 9.49 0.05
C PHE A 374 -19.84 10.46 -0.39
N GLY A 375 -19.49 11.68 -0.79
CA GLY A 375 -20.42 12.65 -1.34
C GLY A 375 -21.16 12.15 -2.58
N LYS A 376 -20.45 11.54 -3.54
CA LYS A 376 -21.06 10.93 -4.74
C LYS A 376 -22.03 9.81 -4.38
N LYS A 377 -21.67 8.94 -3.43
CA LYS A 377 -22.53 7.86 -2.92
C LYS A 377 -23.80 8.43 -2.26
N LEU A 378 -23.65 9.42 -1.38
CA LEU A 378 -24.75 10.05 -0.66
C LEU A 378 -25.70 10.82 -1.59
N GLN A 379 -25.16 11.52 -2.59
CA GLN A 379 -25.95 12.20 -3.63
C GLN A 379 -26.82 11.21 -4.41
N THR A 380 -26.21 10.09 -4.84
CA THR A 380 -26.90 9.03 -5.59
C THR A 380 -28.04 8.43 -4.76
N PHE A 381 -27.75 8.06 -3.51
CA PHE A 381 -28.74 7.53 -2.57
C PHE A 381 -29.92 8.50 -2.38
N ALA A 382 -29.64 9.79 -2.18
CA ALA A 382 -30.67 10.78 -1.90
C ALA A 382 -31.57 11.04 -3.13
N ALA A 383 -30.99 11.14 -4.33
CA ALA A 383 -31.74 11.29 -5.57
C ALA A 383 -32.67 10.09 -5.82
N GLN A 384 -32.14 8.86 -5.68
CA GLN A 384 -32.92 7.63 -5.82
C GLN A 384 -34.05 7.53 -4.78
N THR A 385 -33.78 7.88 -3.52
CA THR A 385 -34.78 7.86 -2.45
C THR A 385 -35.92 8.85 -2.70
N LEU A 386 -35.63 9.98 -3.35
CA LEU A 386 -36.62 10.98 -3.75
C LEU A 386 -37.33 10.65 -5.07
N GLY A 387 -36.87 9.64 -5.83
CA GLY A 387 -37.39 9.31 -7.15
C GLY A 387 -36.97 10.29 -8.26
N ASN A 388 -35.83 10.97 -8.09
CA ASN A 388 -35.28 11.93 -9.04
C ASN A 388 -34.05 11.36 -9.77
N ASP A 389 -33.78 11.89 -10.96
CA ASP A 389 -32.49 11.65 -11.64
C ASP A 389 -31.33 12.31 -10.87
N VAL A 390 -30.16 11.68 -10.94
CA VAL A 390 -28.93 12.22 -10.34
C VAL A 390 -28.45 13.43 -11.15
N ILE A 391 -28.39 14.60 -10.53
CA ILE A 391 -27.88 15.82 -11.15
C ILE A 391 -26.36 15.73 -11.28
N SER A 392 -25.83 16.06 -12.46
CA SER A 392 -24.39 16.05 -12.74
C SER A 392 -23.69 17.23 -12.06
N ILE A 393 -23.35 17.09 -10.78
CA ILE A 393 -22.61 18.09 -9.99
C ILE A 393 -21.10 17.85 -10.06
N TYR A 394 -20.71 16.60 -9.85
CA TYR A 394 -19.33 16.20 -9.96
C TYR A 394 -18.90 16.05 -11.43
N ALA A 395 -17.61 16.25 -11.67
CA ALA A 395 -16.95 16.01 -12.92
C ALA A 395 -17.17 14.56 -13.35
N LYS A 396 -17.67 14.41 -14.58
CA LYS A 396 -17.78 13.11 -15.23
C LYS A 396 -16.40 12.48 -15.36
N SER A 397 -16.33 11.18 -15.11
CA SER A 397 -15.11 10.43 -15.35
C SER A 397 -14.79 10.43 -16.85
N LYS A 398 -13.50 10.45 -17.18
CA LYS A 398 -13.06 10.30 -18.56
C LYS A 398 -13.34 8.87 -19.01
N GLU A 399 -14.18 8.69 -20.01
CA GLU A 399 -14.44 7.38 -20.62
C GLU A 399 -13.85 7.34 -22.03
N ILE A 400 -13.10 6.28 -22.33
CA ILE A 400 -12.48 6.04 -23.64
C ILE A 400 -13.06 4.73 -24.17
N SER A 401 -13.64 4.77 -25.36
CA SER A 401 -14.19 3.59 -26.04
C SER A 401 -13.75 3.55 -27.49
N ASN A 402 -13.21 2.41 -27.93
CA ASN A 402 -12.71 2.21 -29.29
C ASN A 402 -13.60 1.19 -30.01
N LYS A 403 -14.24 1.60 -31.12
CA LYS A 403 -15.07 0.68 -31.93
C LYS A 403 -14.19 -0.39 -32.58
N ASN A 404 -14.70 -1.62 -32.65
CA ASN A 404 -14.05 -2.77 -33.31
C ASN A 404 -12.70 -3.20 -32.69
N GLN A 405 -12.39 -2.76 -31.47
CA GLN A 405 -11.20 -3.16 -30.73
C GLN A 405 -11.58 -4.18 -29.64
N GLY A 406 -10.75 -5.22 -29.50
CA GLY A 406 -10.87 -6.20 -28.42
C GLY A 406 -10.38 -5.64 -27.09
N LEU A 407 -10.66 -6.37 -26.00
CA LEU A 407 -10.21 -6.00 -24.66
C LEU A 407 -9.03 -6.84 -24.21
N THR A 408 -8.03 -6.21 -23.60
CA THR A 408 -7.02 -6.92 -22.80
C THR A 408 -7.69 -7.65 -21.63
N ALA A 409 -6.98 -8.57 -20.96
CA ALA A 409 -7.55 -9.28 -19.82
C ALA A 409 -7.92 -8.30 -18.69
N VAL A 410 -7.08 -7.28 -18.47
CA VAL A 410 -7.33 -6.21 -17.52
C VAL A 410 -8.56 -5.40 -17.90
N GLU A 411 -8.67 -4.96 -19.15
CA GLU A 411 -9.84 -4.19 -19.61
C GLU A 411 -11.14 -4.99 -19.41
N LYS A 412 -11.12 -6.31 -19.61
CA LYS A 412 -12.28 -7.18 -19.31
C LYS A 412 -12.65 -7.19 -17.83
N ILE A 413 -11.67 -7.33 -16.94
CA ILE A 413 -11.91 -7.28 -15.48
C ILE A 413 -12.50 -5.92 -15.10
N PHE A 414 -11.94 -4.83 -15.61
CA PHE A 414 -12.40 -3.49 -15.30
C PHE A 414 -13.82 -3.25 -15.82
N ASN A 415 -14.16 -3.67 -17.04
CA ASN A 415 -15.52 -3.55 -17.56
C ASN A 415 -16.53 -4.40 -16.78
N LYS A 416 -16.16 -5.62 -16.33
CA LYS A 416 -17.01 -6.47 -15.46
C LYS A 416 -17.36 -5.75 -14.16
N ASN A 417 -16.38 -5.09 -13.56
CA ASN A 417 -16.49 -4.55 -12.21
C ASN A 417 -16.81 -3.04 -12.16
N ALA A 418 -16.98 -2.37 -13.30
CA ALA A 418 -17.19 -0.92 -13.35
C ALA A 418 -18.57 -0.49 -12.82
N VAL A 419 -18.61 0.61 -12.07
CA VAL A 419 -19.82 1.15 -11.42
C VAL A 419 -20.06 2.61 -11.83
N GLY A 420 -21.28 2.91 -12.27
CA GLY A 420 -21.70 4.28 -12.61
C GLY A 420 -21.08 4.82 -13.91
N THR A 421 -20.84 3.94 -14.88
CA THR A 421 -20.37 4.30 -16.23
C THR A 421 -21.55 4.65 -17.14
N SER A 422 -21.28 5.19 -18.33
CA SER A 422 -22.30 5.39 -19.37
C SER A 422 -22.89 4.10 -19.96
N GLY A 423 -22.37 2.93 -19.58
CA GLY A 423 -22.64 1.65 -20.23
C GLY A 423 -21.77 1.37 -21.47
N ALA A 424 -20.88 2.30 -21.85
CA ALA A 424 -19.91 2.07 -22.91
C ALA A 424 -18.84 1.05 -22.50
N ILE A 425 -18.27 0.36 -23.50
CA ILE A 425 -17.12 -0.52 -23.32
C ILE A 425 -15.86 0.33 -23.16
N LEU A 426 -15.23 0.24 -22.00
CA LEU A 426 -14.15 1.10 -21.59
C LEU A 426 -12.78 0.49 -21.93
N HIS A 427 -11.87 1.32 -22.42
CA HIS A 427 -10.50 0.95 -22.77
C HIS A 427 -9.50 1.71 -21.89
N ALA A 428 -8.24 1.31 -21.96
CA ALA A 428 -7.12 1.95 -21.28
C ALA A 428 -7.15 3.48 -21.41
N GLY A 429 -6.85 4.16 -20.29
CA GLY A 429 -6.93 5.62 -20.16
C GLY A 429 -8.30 6.15 -19.71
N SER A 430 -9.33 5.31 -19.65
CA SER A 430 -10.58 5.63 -18.95
C SER A 430 -10.31 5.74 -17.45
N TYR A 431 -10.95 6.69 -16.77
CA TYR A 431 -10.97 6.76 -15.31
C TYR A 431 -12.26 6.12 -14.81
N VAL A 432 -12.16 5.10 -13.96
CA VAL A 432 -13.33 4.29 -13.60
C VAL A 432 -13.36 4.02 -12.11
N ARG A 433 -14.58 3.85 -11.60
CA ARG A 433 -14.84 3.31 -10.28
C ARG A 433 -15.20 1.84 -10.45
N VAL A 434 -14.56 0.98 -9.70
CA VAL A 434 -14.70 -0.48 -9.80
C VAL A 434 -14.99 -1.10 -8.44
N ASN A 435 -15.78 -2.16 -8.43
CA ASN A 435 -15.91 -3.04 -7.27
C ASN A 435 -14.57 -3.74 -6.99
N VAL A 436 -14.26 -3.93 -5.72
CA VAL A 436 -13.07 -4.62 -5.23
C VAL A 436 -13.51 -5.90 -4.53
N ASP A 437 -13.00 -7.04 -4.99
CA ASP A 437 -13.39 -8.35 -4.47
C ASP A 437 -12.60 -8.72 -3.21
N ILE A 438 -11.27 -8.55 -3.22
CA ILE A 438 -10.39 -8.95 -2.10
C ILE A 438 -9.55 -7.77 -1.63
N VAL A 439 -9.45 -7.60 -0.30
CA VAL A 439 -8.61 -6.55 0.29
C VAL A 439 -7.57 -7.11 1.27
N GLY A 440 -6.31 -6.74 1.08
CA GLY A 440 -5.20 -7.14 1.95
C GLY A 440 -4.67 -6.00 2.83
N SER A 441 -4.41 -6.29 4.10
CA SER A 441 -3.74 -5.39 5.04
C SER A 441 -2.64 -6.13 5.82
N GLN A 442 -1.49 -5.48 6.00
CA GLN A 442 -0.37 -6.02 6.76
C GLN A 442 -0.11 -5.20 8.03
N ASP A 443 0.69 -5.69 8.95
CA ASP A 443 0.82 -5.17 10.32
C ASP A 443 1.57 -3.84 10.46
N THR A 444 2.43 -3.48 9.52
CA THR A 444 3.14 -2.18 9.51
C THR A 444 2.35 -1.06 8.81
N THR A 445 1.39 -1.40 7.96
CA THR A 445 0.45 -0.46 7.32
C THR A 445 -0.96 -0.55 7.90
N GLY A 446 -1.27 -1.61 8.64
CA GLY A 446 -2.59 -1.91 9.18
C GLY A 446 -3.01 -0.92 10.26
N LEU A 447 -2.10 -0.49 11.14
CA LEU A 447 -2.38 0.57 12.11
C LEU A 447 -2.77 1.89 11.44
N MET A 448 -2.14 2.22 10.31
CA MET A 448 -2.54 3.40 9.55
C MET A 448 -3.88 3.17 8.86
N THR A 449 -4.10 1.97 8.31
CA THR A 449 -5.37 1.59 7.69
C THR A 449 -6.53 1.67 8.68
N SER A 450 -6.34 1.20 9.92
CA SER A 450 -7.36 1.34 10.97
C SER A 450 -7.60 2.81 11.32
N GLN A 451 -6.57 3.64 11.41
CA GLN A 451 -6.74 5.08 11.62
C GLN A 451 -7.51 5.76 10.48
N GLU A 452 -7.25 5.37 9.23
CA GLU A 452 -8.00 5.91 8.09
C GLU A 452 -9.46 5.44 8.09
N LEU A 453 -9.72 4.18 8.45
CA LEU A 453 -11.08 3.66 8.67
C LEU A 453 -11.79 4.43 9.80
N GLU A 454 -11.10 4.68 10.91
CA GLU A 454 -11.62 5.48 12.03
C GLU A 454 -11.95 6.91 11.58
N MET A 455 -11.06 7.56 10.83
CA MET A 455 -11.26 8.91 10.32
C MET A 455 -12.42 9.01 9.31
N MET A 456 -12.63 7.95 8.52
CA MET A 456 -13.82 7.81 7.66
C MET A 456 -15.07 7.38 8.44
N ALA A 457 -14.92 7.15 9.74
CA ALA A 457 -15.94 6.62 10.64
C ALA A 457 -16.57 5.31 10.18
N ALA A 458 -15.77 4.47 9.52
CA ALA A 458 -16.15 3.13 9.12
C ALA A 458 -16.18 2.22 10.36
N THR A 459 -17.20 1.36 10.46
CA THR A 459 -17.35 0.40 11.57
C THR A 459 -17.38 -1.05 11.12
N ILE A 460 -17.83 -1.30 9.89
CA ILE A 460 -17.92 -2.63 9.30
C ILE A 460 -17.42 -2.61 7.85
N ILE A 461 -16.88 -3.75 7.42
CA ILE A 461 -16.49 -3.99 6.04
C ILE A 461 -17.71 -3.93 5.10
N SER A 462 -17.51 -3.37 3.90
CA SER A 462 -18.54 -3.32 2.88
C SER A 462 -18.96 -4.74 2.46
N PRO A 463 -20.27 -5.02 2.32
CA PRO A 463 -20.76 -6.33 1.88
C PRO A 463 -20.46 -6.64 0.41
N ILE A 464 -19.92 -5.67 -0.34
CA ILE A 464 -19.45 -5.88 -1.72
C ILE A 464 -18.11 -6.62 -1.75
N VAL A 465 -17.28 -6.47 -0.70
CA VAL A 465 -15.99 -7.15 -0.60
C VAL A 465 -16.22 -8.61 -0.24
N ASP A 466 -15.63 -9.51 -1.00
CA ASP A 466 -15.73 -10.96 -0.79
C ASP A 466 -14.99 -11.40 0.47
N ALA A 467 -13.78 -10.86 0.67
CA ALA A 467 -12.99 -11.08 1.87
C ALA A 467 -11.94 -9.97 2.07
N GLY A 468 -11.65 -9.67 3.34
CA GLY A 468 -10.49 -8.91 3.74
C GLY A 468 -9.58 -9.74 4.66
N TYR A 469 -8.26 -9.58 4.55
CA TYR A 469 -7.28 -10.27 5.40
C TYR A 469 -6.28 -9.32 6.05
N GLN A 470 -6.11 -9.43 7.37
CA GLN A 470 -5.09 -8.73 8.14
C GLN A 470 -3.98 -9.69 8.60
N SER A 471 -2.76 -9.52 8.08
CA SER A 471 -1.59 -10.33 8.45
C SER A 471 -0.79 -9.74 9.63
N GLY A 472 0.04 -10.56 10.27
CA GLY A 472 1.03 -10.17 11.31
C GLY A 472 2.48 -10.44 10.92
N CYS A 473 2.84 -10.35 9.63
CA CYS A 473 4.07 -10.94 9.10
C CYS A 473 5.34 -10.07 9.14
N HIS A 474 5.22 -8.74 9.23
CA HIS A 474 6.37 -7.82 9.16
C HIS A 474 6.99 -7.53 10.52
N THR A 475 6.26 -7.79 11.60
CA THR A 475 6.70 -7.68 12.99
C THR A 475 6.86 -9.05 13.66
N ALA A 476 6.78 -10.12 12.86
CA ALA A 476 6.81 -11.50 13.30
C ALA A 476 8.12 -11.92 13.98
N SER A 477 9.25 -11.45 13.44
CA SER A 477 10.58 -11.89 13.88
C SER A 477 10.82 -11.53 15.34
N VAL A 478 10.52 -10.29 15.71
CA VAL A 478 10.80 -9.76 17.06
C VAL A 478 9.49 -9.35 17.75
N TRP A 479 9.19 -10.00 18.87
CA TRP A 479 8.02 -9.73 19.68
C TRP A 479 8.35 -8.79 20.84
N ASP A 480 8.74 -7.56 20.49
CA ASP A 480 9.09 -6.51 21.46
C ASP A 480 7.84 -5.89 22.14
N GLN A 481 8.06 -4.99 23.10
CA GLN A 481 6.97 -4.34 23.84
C GLN A 481 6.01 -3.57 22.91
N LYS A 482 6.54 -2.91 21.88
CA LYS A 482 5.76 -2.15 20.91
C LYS A 482 4.85 -3.07 20.08
N SER A 483 5.37 -4.22 19.65
CA SER A 483 4.59 -5.22 18.91
C SER A 483 3.53 -5.86 19.80
N LYS A 484 3.85 -6.15 21.07
CA LYS A 484 2.90 -6.65 22.08
C LYS A 484 1.74 -5.70 22.33
N GLU A 485 1.98 -4.39 22.27
CA GLU A 485 0.94 -3.38 22.45
C GLU A 485 0.11 -3.15 21.19
N ASN A 486 0.76 -3.03 20.03
CA ASN A 486 0.12 -2.57 18.80
C ASN A 486 -0.59 -3.68 18.03
N ILE A 487 0.00 -4.88 17.95
CA ILE A 487 -0.52 -5.95 17.09
C ILE A 487 -1.84 -6.52 17.62
N PRO A 488 -2.02 -6.82 18.92
CA PRO A 488 -3.33 -7.23 19.43
C PRO A 488 -4.43 -6.19 19.20
N LYS A 489 -4.12 -4.89 19.40
CA LYS A 489 -5.06 -3.79 19.14
C LYS A 489 -5.48 -3.75 17.67
N LEU A 490 -4.52 -3.85 16.75
CA LEU A 490 -4.80 -3.90 15.31
C LEU A 490 -5.67 -5.10 14.94
N MET A 491 -5.32 -6.29 15.46
CA MET A 491 -6.05 -7.53 15.16
C MET A 491 -7.48 -7.48 15.71
N SER A 492 -7.69 -6.95 16.93
CA SER A 492 -9.02 -6.72 17.48
C SER A 492 -9.84 -5.79 16.60
N PHE A 493 -9.28 -4.62 16.25
CA PHE A 493 -9.98 -3.67 15.40
C PHE A 493 -10.38 -4.27 14.05
N MET A 494 -9.44 -4.94 13.37
CA MET A 494 -9.71 -5.50 12.04
C MET A 494 -10.68 -6.69 12.10
N HIS A 495 -10.64 -7.49 13.16
CA HIS A 495 -11.60 -8.57 13.40
C HIS A 495 -13.01 -8.01 13.62
N ASP A 496 -13.15 -7.02 14.50
CA ASP A 496 -14.44 -6.37 14.81
C ASP A 496 -15.00 -5.65 13.57
N PHE A 497 -14.12 -5.11 12.72
CA PHE A 497 -14.50 -4.53 11.43
C PHE A 497 -14.97 -5.58 10.40
N GLY A 498 -14.62 -6.86 10.57
CA GLY A 498 -15.11 -7.98 9.76
C GLY A 498 -14.06 -8.67 8.89
N LEU A 499 -12.76 -8.37 9.04
CA LEU A 499 -11.70 -9.07 8.31
C LEU A 499 -11.40 -10.43 8.94
N ILE A 500 -10.86 -11.34 8.12
CA ILE A 500 -10.13 -12.50 8.62
C ILE A 500 -8.77 -12.00 9.15
N THR A 501 -8.41 -12.39 10.37
CA THR A 501 -7.20 -11.90 11.03
C THR A 501 -6.21 -13.04 11.28
N ALA A 502 -4.92 -12.75 11.18
CA ALA A 502 -3.87 -13.74 11.45
C ALA A 502 -3.78 -14.13 12.93
N ARG A 503 -4.32 -13.30 13.83
CA ARG A 503 -4.45 -13.59 15.27
C ARG A 503 -5.90 -13.35 15.70
N ASP A 504 -6.43 -14.29 16.48
CA ASP A 504 -7.73 -14.12 17.14
C ASP A 504 -7.59 -13.15 18.33
N PRO A 505 -8.48 -12.17 18.49
CA PRO A 505 -8.45 -11.27 19.65
C PRO A 505 -8.68 -11.98 20.99
N LYS A 506 -9.21 -13.21 20.98
CA LYS A 506 -9.51 -14.03 22.16
C LYS A 506 -8.64 -15.30 22.21
N ASP A 507 -7.55 -15.33 21.44
CA ASP A 507 -6.57 -16.42 21.37
C ASP A 507 -7.19 -17.81 21.06
N LYS A 508 -8.31 -17.87 20.32
CA LYS A 508 -8.98 -19.14 19.96
C LYS A 508 -8.20 -20.01 18.98
N TYR A 509 -7.29 -19.42 18.21
CA TYR A 509 -6.42 -20.14 17.28
C TYR A 509 -5.00 -19.61 17.36
N HIS A 510 -4.04 -20.46 16.94
CA HIS A 510 -2.62 -20.11 16.92
C HIS A 510 -2.39 -18.88 16.05
N ALA A 511 -1.67 -17.88 16.60
CA ALA A 511 -1.37 -16.65 15.89
C ALA A 511 -0.45 -16.95 14.69
N MET A 512 -0.98 -16.78 13.49
CA MET A 512 -0.24 -16.95 12.25
C MET A 512 0.61 -15.70 12.01
N THR A 513 1.85 -15.90 11.58
CA THR A 513 2.75 -14.83 11.12
C THR A 513 3.07 -14.96 9.64
N ASP A 514 2.22 -15.71 8.93
CA ASP A 514 2.30 -16.00 7.51
C ASP A 514 2.41 -14.73 6.67
N VAL A 515 3.36 -14.75 5.72
CA VAL A 515 3.58 -13.67 4.76
C VAL A 515 2.27 -13.38 4.03
N ILE A 516 1.79 -12.13 4.14
CA ILE A 516 0.48 -11.68 3.64
C ILE A 516 0.15 -12.19 2.25
N HIS A 517 1.08 -12.10 1.31
CA HIS A 517 0.85 -12.41 -0.09
C HIS A 517 0.61 -13.90 -0.36
N LYS A 518 1.11 -14.80 0.49
CA LYS A 518 0.81 -16.22 0.36
C LYS A 518 -0.66 -16.47 0.67
N VAL A 519 -1.14 -15.92 1.78
CA VAL A 519 -2.56 -16.02 2.17
C VAL A 519 -3.47 -15.29 1.20
N LEU A 520 -3.11 -14.08 0.75
CA LEU A 520 -3.87 -13.34 -0.27
C LEU A 520 -3.99 -14.09 -1.59
N ASN A 521 -2.93 -14.77 -2.02
CA ASN A 521 -2.98 -15.58 -3.23
C ASN A 521 -3.88 -16.81 -3.02
N ASP A 522 -3.94 -17.37 -1.81
CA ASP A 522 -4.84 -18.49 -1.50
C ASP A 522 -6.32 -18.06 -1.49
N ILE A 523 -6.65 -16.91 -0.89
CA ILE A 523 -8.05 -16.41 -0.80
C ILE A 523 -8.56 -15.75 -2.07
N THR A 524 -7.68 -15.38 -3.01
CA THR A 524 -8.11 -14.93 -4.34
C THR A 524 -8.60 -16.12 -5.16
N VAL A 525 -9.91 -16.35 -5.20
CA VAL A 525 -10.52 -17.58 -5.77
C VAL A 525 -11.22 -17.38 -7.13
N ASP A 526 -11.07 -16.22 -7.76
CA ASP A 526 -11.59 -15.92 -9.10
C ASP A 526 -10.54 -15.15 -9.93
N ASP A 527 -10.29 -15.59 -11.16
CA ASP A 527 -9.39 -14.94 -12.12
C ASP A 527 -9.97 -13.64 -12.70
N TRP A 528 -11.23 -13.32 -12.38
CA TRP A 528 -11.91 -12.07 -12.75
C TRP A 528 -12.00 -11.03 -11.61
N SER A 529 -11.27 -11.25 -10.52
CA SER A 529 -11.27 -10.37 -9.35
C SER A 529 -10.29 -9.20 -9.46
N ILE A 530 -10.65 -8.11 -8.81
CA ILE A 530 -9.77 -6.98 -8.49
C ILE A 530 -9.36 -7.10 -7.02
N ILE A 531 -8.04 -7.05 -6.80
CA ILE A 531 -7.45 -7.16 -5.47
C ILE A 531 -6.75 -5.84 -5.14
N ILE A 532 -7.02 -5.29 -3.96
CA ILE A 532 -6.33 -4.10 -3.43
C ILE A 532 -5.60 -4.50 -2.17
N GLY A 533 -4.36 -4.05 -1.99
CA GLY A 533 -3.64 -4.36 -0.76
C GLY A 533 -2.72 -3.25 -0.29
N GLY A 534 -2.63 -3.09 1.03
CA GLY A 534 -1.77 -2.14 1.74
C GLY A 534 -0.29 -2.50 1.72
N ASP A 535 0.16 -3.11 0.61
CA ASP A 535 1.55 -3.44 0.32
C ASP A 535 1.80 -3.39 -1.19
N SER A 536 2.96 -2.86 -1.59
CA SER A 536 3.40 -2.75 -2.99
C SER A 536 3.53 -4.09 -3.73
N HIS A 537 3.76 -5.19 -3.00
CA HIS A 537 3.86 -6.55 -3.53
C HIS A 537 2.51 -7.27 -3.60
N THR A 538 1.40 -6.52 -3.47
CA THR A 538 0.06 -7.02 -3.79
C THR A 538 -0.06 -7.24 -5.30
N ARG A 539 0.42 -8.39 -5.77
CA ARG A 539 0.59 -8.81 -7.17
C ARG A 539 0.09 -10.23 -7.42
N MET A 540 -1.09 -10.56 -6.89
CA MET A 540 -1.62 -11.93 -6.92
C MET A 540 -1.65 -12.47 -8.35
N SER A 541 -1.36 -13.75 -8.51
CA SER A 541 -1.29 -14.42 -9.82
C SER A 541 -2.65 -14.92 -10.31
N LYS A 542 -3.71 -14.69 -9.54
CA LYS A 542 -5.11 -14.85 -9.95
C LYS A 542 -5.78 -13.47 -9.85
N GLY A 543 -6.55 -13.09 -10.87
CA GLY A 543 -7.11 -11.75 -10.98
C GLY A 543 -6.04 -10.68 -11.27
N VAL A 544 -6.41 -9.42 -11.07
CA VAL A 544 -5.48 -8.28 -11.17
C VAL A 544 -5.35 -7.59 -9.81
N ALA A 545 -4.12 -7.42 -9.36
CA ALA A 545 -3.83 -6.98 -8.00
C ALA A 545 -3.01 -5.68 -7.98
N PHE A 546 -3.48 -4.71 -7.19
CA PHE A 546 -2.85 -3.40 -7.04
C PHE A 546 -2.39 -3.17 -5.61
N GLY A 547 -1.09 -2.92 -5.45
CA GLY A 547 -0.57 -2.29 -4.25
C GLY A 547 -1.09 -0.85 -4.13
N ALA A 548 -1.58 -0.50 -2.96
CA ALA A 548 -2.20 0.78 -2.67
C ALA A 548 -1.79 1.31 -1.29
N ASP A 549 -2.03 2.59 -1.06
CA ASP A 549 -1.83 3.23 0.24
C ASP A 549 -2.95 2.87 1.23
N SER A 550 -2.69 3.06 2.52
CA SER A 550 -3.64 2.77 3.60
C SER A 550 -4.99 3.47 3.42
N GLY A 551 -5.02 4.65 2.80
CA GLY A 551 -6.26 5.38 2.55
C GLY A 551 -7.11 4.75 1.47
N THR A 552 -6.50 4.37 0.35
CA THR A 552 -7.17 3.62 -0.71
C THR A 552 -7.64 2.25 -0.22
N VAL A 553 -6.84 1.56 0.60
CA VAL A 553 -7.22 0.27 1.22
C VAL A 553 -8.41 0.45 2.15
N ALA A 554 -8.37 1.45 3.03
CA ALA A 554 -9.48 1.75 3.93
C ALA A 554 -10.75 2.14 3.16
N LEU A 555 -10.63 2.88 2.05
CA LEU A 555 -11.77 3.19 1.18
C LEU A 555 -12.36 1.93 0.53
N ALA A 556 -11.51 1.03 0.03
CA ALA A 556 -11.95 -0.25 -0.54
C ALA A 556 -12.64 -1.12 0.51
N LEU A 557 -12.13 -1.17 1.74
CA LEU A 557 -12.77 -1.86 2.87
C LEU A 557 -14.11 -1.23 3.26
N ALA A 558 -14.19 0.09 3.36
CA ALA A 558 -15.38 0.80 3.82
C ALA A 558 -16.49 0.90 2.77
N THR A 559 -16.15 0.91 1.48
CA THR A 559 -17.11 1.13 0.38
C THR A 559 -17.27 -0.09 -0.53
N GLY A 560 -16.27 -0.97 -0.60
CA GLY A 560 -16.20 -2.05 -1.58
C GLY A 560 -15.80 -1.60 -2.98
N GLU A 561 -15.39 -0.33 -3.13
CA GLU A 561 -15.09 0.28 -4.41
C GLU A 561 -13.71 0.98 -4.38
N ALA A 562 -13.07 1.07 -5.54
CA ALA A 562 -11.88 1.89 -5.75
C ALA A 562 -11.99 2.67 -7.07
N SER A 563 -11.46 3.90 -7.09
CA SER A 563 -11.44 4.75 -8.29
C SER A 563 -10.03 4.86 -8.84
N MET A 564 -9.82 4.42 -10.09
CA MET A 564 -8.51 4.44 -10.73
C MET A 564 -8.62 4.43 -12.26
N PRO A 565 -7.59 4.90 -12.98
CA PRO A 565 -7.55 4.72 -14.43
C PRO A 565 -7.38 3.25 -14.80
N ILE A 566 -8.03 2.81 -15.88
CA ILE A 566 -7.71 1.56 -16.56
C ILE A 566 -6.30 1.74 -17.16
N PRO A 567 -5.27 1.04 -16.67
CA PRO A 567 -3.92 1.26 -17.16
C PRO A 567 -3.68 0.57 -18.50
N GLU A 568 -2.75 1.10 -19.29
CA GLU A 568 -2.26 0.40 -20.48
C GLU A 568 -1.57 -0.92 -20.08
N SER A 569 -1.56 -1.89 -20.98
CA SER A 569 -0.93 -3.21 -20.75
C SER A 569 0.21 -3.45 -21.73
N VAL A 570 1.28 -4.10 -21.26
CA VAL A 570 2.36 -4.67 -22.08
C VAL A 570 2.19 -6.18 -22.06
N LYS A 571 2.12 -6.81 -23.23
CA LYS A 571 1.99 -8.25 -23.36
C LYS A 571 3.36 -8.91 -23.22
N VAL A 572 3.50 -9.87 -22.31
CA VAL A 572 4.73 -10.65 -22.14
C VAL A 572 4.49 -12.11 -22.46
N THR A 573 5.24 -12.62 -23.43
CA THR A 573 5.21 -14.01 -23.91
C THR A 573 6.61 -14.62 -23.87
N PHE A 574 6.72 -15.94 -24.04
CA PHE A 574 7.97 -16.67 -23.92
C PHE A 574 8.12 -17.63 -25.09
N LYS A 575 9.36 -17.83 -25.55
CA LYS A 575 9.74 -18.84 -26.55
C LYS A 575 10.97 -19.61 -26.10
N GLY A 576 11.27 -20.70 -26.81
CA GLY A 576 12.43 -21.54 -26.53
C GLY A 576 12.21 -22.47 -25.34
N GLN A 577 13.30 -23.01 -24.81
CA GLN A 577 13.30 -23.97 -23.71
C GLN A 577 14.18 -23.49 -22.56
N MET A 578 13.60 -23.49 -21.35
CA MET A 578 14.34 -23.21 -20.13
C MET A 578 15.35 -24.35 -19.85
N GLN A 579 16.61 -23.99 -19.59
CA GLN A 579 17.66 -24.95 -19.28
C GLN A 579 17.40 -25.67 -17.95
N ASP A 580 17.79 -26.95 -17.90
CA ASP A 580 17.45 -27.87 -16.81
C ASP A 580 18.07 -27.52 -15.45
N HIS A 581 19.18 -26.77 -15.48
CA HIS A 581 19.91 -26.28 -14.30
C HIS A 581 19.47 -24.91 -13.83
N MET A 582 18.51 -24.26 -14.49
CA MET A 582 18.06 -22.91 -14.13
C MET A 582 16.89 -22.95 -13.15
N ASP A 583 16.74 -21.90 -12.34
CA ASP A 583 15.53 -21.67 -11.56
C ASP A 583 14.63 -20.63 -12.25
N PHE A 584 13.31 -20.72 -12.05
CA PHE A 584 12.37 -19.78 -12.67
C PHE A 584 12.64 -18.33 -12.24
N ARG A 585 13.21 -18.11 -11.04
CA ARG A 585 13.65 -16.78 -10.61
C ARG A 585 14.68 -16.16 -11.56
N ASP A 586 15.56 -16.97 -12.15
CA ASP A 586 16.56 -16.49 -13.10
C ASP A 586 15.89 -15.99 -14.39
N VAL A 587 14.82 -16.65 -14.83
CA VAL A 587 13.98 -16.22 -15.97
C VAL A 587 13.30 -14.88 -15.68
N VAL A 588 12.83 -14.67 -14.44
CA VAL A 588 12.22 -13.40 -14.02
C VAL A 588 13.23 -12.25 -14.11
N HIS A 589 14.44 -12.42 -13.60
CA HIS A 589 15.50 -11.40 -13.71
C HIS A 589 15.94 -11.18 -15.16
N ALA A 590 16.14 -12.26 -15.93
CA ALA A 590 16.50 -12.17 -17.35
C ALA A 590 15.44 -11.43 -18.19
N THR A 591 14.15 -11.58 -17.86
CA THR A 591 13.07 -10.83 -18.52
C THR A 591 13.30 -9.33 -18.46
N GLN A 592 13.72 -8.79 -17.30
CA GLN A 592 14.00 -7.36 -17.14
C GLN A 592 15.21 -6.93 -17.99
N SER A 593 16.30 -7.70 -17.96
CA SER A 593 17.50 -7.44 -18.78
C SER A 593 17.19 -7.45 -20.27
N GLN A 594 16.48 -8.47 -20.75
CA GLN A 594 16.08 -8.60 -22.15
C GLN A 594 15.14 -7.47 -22.57
N MET A 595 14.22 -7.04 -21.70
CA MET A 595 13.33 -5.91 -21.96
C MET A 595 14.14 -4.61 -22.15
N LEU A 596 15.03 -4.28 -21.21
CA LEU A 596 15.86 -3.08 -21.30
C LEU A 596 16.71 -3.10 -22.59
N LYS A 597 17.28 -4.25 -22.95
CA LYS A 597 18.03 -4.41 -24.21
C LYS A 597 17.14 -4.18 -25.45
N LYS A 598 15.94 -4.76 -25.48
CA LYS A 598 14.99 -4.66 -26.61
C LYS A 598 14.52 -3.22 -26.83
N PHE A 599 14.30 -2.48 -25.75
CA PHE A 599 13.79 -1.11 -25.77
C PHE A 599 14.87 -0.04 -25.50
N LYS A 600 16.15 -0.35 -25.77
CA LYS A 600 17.27 0.60 -25.73
C LYS A 600 17.40 1.37 -24.40
N GLY A 601 17.23 0.66 -23.28
CA GLY A 601 17.30 1.20 -21.93
C GLY A 601 15.98 1.80 -21.41
N GLU A 602 14.93 1.88 -22.23
CA GLU A 602 13.62 2.32 -21.77
C GLU A 602 12.89 1.20 -21.01
N ASN A 603 12.45 1.48 -19.79
CA ASN A 603 11.58 0.57 -19.05
C ASN A 603 10.13 0.71 -19.55
N VAL A 604 9.76 -0.12 -20.54
CA VAL A 604 8.42 -0.14 -21.14
C VAL A 604 7.31 -0.51 -20.15
N PHE A 605 7.63 -1.19 -19.05
CA PHE A 605 6.67 -1.61 -18.04
C PHE A 605 6.27 -0.50 -17.07
N GLN A 606 7.07 0.57 -16.97
CA GLN A 606 6.88 1.63 -16.00
C GLN A 606 5.46 2.23 -16.08
N GLY A 607 4.70 2.12 -14.98
CA GLY A 607 3.34 2.66 -14.88
C GLY A 607 2.26 1.89 -15.65
N ARG A 608 2.58 0.75 -16.26
CA ARG A 608 1.66 -0.09 -17.06
C ARG A 608 1.40 -1.45 -16.38
N ILE A 609 0.45 -2.20 -16.89
CA ILE A 609 0.24 -3.60 -16.50
C ILE A 609 1.19 -4.51 -17.27
N ILE A 610 1.79 -5.47 -16.58
CA ILE A 610 2.42 -6.62 -17.24
C ILE A 610 1.38 -7.74 -17.34
N GLU A 611 0.86 -7.98 -18.55
CA GLU A 611 -0.02 -9.11 -18.85
C GLU A 611 0.83 -10.29 -19.32
N VAL A 612 1.10 -11.22 -18.41
CA VAL A 612 2.09 -12.28 -18.60
C VAL A 612 1.43 -13.63 -18.95
N HIS A 613 1.90 -14.25 -20.02
CA HIS A 613 1.37 -15.50 -20.57
C HIS A 613 2.21 -16.73 -20.15
N ILE A 614 2.26 -17.01 -18.85
CA ILE A 614 3.01 -18.13 -18.24
C ILE A 614 2.14 -19.36 -17.92
N GLY A 615 0.93 -19.45 -18.49
CA GLY A 615 -0.20 -20.26 -18.01
C GLY A 615 -0.06 -21.77 -17.78
N THR A 616 1.14 -22.33 -17.91
CA THR A 616 1.55 -23.67 -17.48
C THR A 616 2.01 -23.72 -16.00
N LEU A 617 2.29 -22.57 -15.37
CA LEU A 617 2.69 -22.51 -13.96
C LEU A 617 1.48 -22.41 -13.03
N LEU A 618 1.53 -23.15 -11.92
CA LEU A 618 0.57 -22.99 -10.83
C LEU A 618 0.63 -21.59 -10.25
N ALA A 619 -0.48 -21.12 -9.69
CA ALA A 619 -0.59 -19.74 -9.21
C ALA A 619 0.48 -19.39 -8.16
N ASP A 620 0.90 -20.32 -7.29
CA ASP A 620 1.99 -20.06 -6.35
C ASP A 620 3.32 -19.85 -7.07
N GLN A 621 3.70 -20.71 -8.01
CA GLN A 621 4.92 -20.57 -8.81
C GLN A 621 4.91 -19.33 -9.71
N ALA A 622 3.77 -19.04 -10.32
CA ALA A 622 3.55 -17.84 -11.13
C ALA A 622 3.72 -16.56 -10.31
N PHE A 623 3.48 -16.62 -9.00
CA PHE A 623 3.65 -15.49 -8.10
C PHE A 623 5.10 -15.00 -8.06
N THR A 624 6.11 -15.85 -8.27
CA THR A 624 7.51 -15.41 -8.43
C THR A 624 7.65 -14.37 -9.53
N PHE A 625 6.93 -14.51 -10.65
CA PHE A 625 6.98 -13.50 -11.71
C PHE A 625 6.14 -12.27 -11.34
N THR A 626 4.88 -12.46 -10.95
CA THR A 626 3.96 -11.34 -10.72
C THR A 626 4.43 -10.46 -9.56
N ASP A 627 4.99 -11.03 -8.50
CA ASP A 627 5.55 -10.31 -7.34
C ASP A 627 6.70 -9.38 -7.75
N TRP A 628 7.66 -9.88 -8.54
CA TRP A 628 8.80 -9.10 -9.04
C TRP A 628 8.39 -7.91 -9.94
N THR A 629 7.21 -7.94 -10.56
CA THR A 629 6.75 -6.84 -11.41
C THR A 629 6.66 -5.50 -10.67
N ALA A 630 6.53 -5.51 -9.33
CA ALA A 630 6.62 -4.30 -8.52
C ALA A 630 7.96 -3.57 -8.74
N GLU A 631 9.05 -4.32 -8.87
CA GLU A 631 10.41 -3.80 -9.00
C GLU A 631 10.80 -3.53 -10.47
N MET A 632 10.04 -4.09 -11.41
CA MET A 632 10.01 -3.64 -12.81
C MET A 632 9.26 -2.30 -13.00
N LYS A 633 8.84 -1.64 -11.90
CA LYS A 633 8.09 -0.37 -11.87
C LYS A 633 6.70 -0.48 -12.53
N ALA A 634 6.16 -1.69 -12.66
CA ALA A 634 4.81 -1.91 -13.19
C ALA A 634 3.73 -1.41 -12.24
N LYS A 635 2.61 -0.92 -12.81
CA LYS A 635 1.44 -0.53 -12.03
C LYS A 635 0.78 -1.73 -11.37
N ALA A 636 0.69 -2.85 -12.09
CA ALA A 636 0.24 -4.16 -11.62
C ALA A 636 0.60 -5.24 -12.64
N SER A 637 0.24 -6.48 -12.33
CA SER A 637 0.42 -7.62 -13.22
C SER A 637 -0.79 -8.53 -13.17
N ILE A 638 -0.95 -9.31 -14.23
CA ILE A 638 -1.98 -10.35 -14.35
C ILE A 638 -1.36 -11.56 -15.06
N CYS A 639 -1.66 -12.76 -14.57
CA CYS A 639 -1.21 -14.01 -15.15
C CYS A 639 -2.34 -14.68 -15.94
N ILE A 640 -2.10 -14.91 -17.23
CA ILE A 640 -3.04 -15.64 -18.10
C ILE A 640 -2.75 -17.14 -17.98
N SER A 641 -3.74 -17.89 -17.49
CA SER A 641 -3.60 -19.29 -17.08
C SER A 641 -4.39 -20.25 -17.98
N GLN A 642 -3.85 -21.47 -18.18
CA GLN A 642 -4.59 -22.55 -18.84
C GLN A 642 -5.64 -23.14 -17.91
N ASN A 643 -6.66 -23.78 -18.50
CA ASN A 643 -7.80 -24.35 -17.77
C ASN A 643 -7.37 -25.29 -16.64
N ASP A 644 -6.56 -26.31 -16.95
CA ASP A 644 -6.18 -27.34 -15.98
C ASP A 644 -5.31 -26.76 -14.86
N THR A 645 -4.36 -25.88 -15.23
CA THR A 645 -3.49 -25.17 -14.29
C THR A 645 -4.28 -24.29 -13.33
N LEU A 646 -5.27 -23.54 -13.83
CA LEU A 646 -6.11 -22.69 -13.00
C LEU A 646 -7.01 -23.53 -12.08
N ILE A 647 -7.63 -24.60 -12.59
CA ILE A 647 -8.42 -25.53 -11.77
C ILE A 647 -7.56 -26.13 -10.65
N GLN A 648 -6.34 -26.58 -10.95
CA GLN A 648 -5.43 -27.12 -9.96
C GLN A 648 -5.07 -26.08 -8.90
N SER A 649 -4.78 -24.85 -9.33
CA SER A 649 -4.49 -23.72 -8.42
C SER A 649 -5.67 -23.40 -7.50
N LEU A 650 -6.90 -23.40 -8.02
CA LEU A 650 -8.12 -23.17 -7.23
C LEU A 650 -8.38 -24.29 -6.22
N ASN A 651 -8.08 -25.55 -6.56
CA ASN A 651 -8.17 -26.66 -5.61
C ASN A 651 -7.14 -26.54 -4.47
N ILE A 652 -5.92 -26.10 -4.75
CA ILE A 652 -4.90 -25.82 -3.72
C ILE A 652 -5.40 -24.71 -2.79
N SER A 653 -5.87 -23.59 -3.35
CA SER A 653 -6.49 -22.49 -2.61
C SER A 653 -7.60 -22.98 -1.68
N LYS A 654 -8.56 -23.76 -2.21
CA LYS A 654 -9.66 -24.32 -1.41
C LYS A 654 -9.18 -25.16 -0.25
N ASN A 655 -8.21 -26.05 -0.47
CA ASN A 655 -7.69 -26.90 0.60
C ASN A 655 -7.03 -26.07 1.71
N ARG A 656 -6.29 -25.02 1.35
CA ARG A 656 -5.67 -24.10 2.31
C ARG A 656 -6.70 -23.27 3.08
N ILE A 657 -7.73 -22.77 2.40
CA ILE A 657 -8.87 -22.08 3.05
C ILE A 657 -9.59 -23.05 4.02
N GLN A 658 -9.80 -24.31 3.62
CA GLN A 658 -10.41 -25.31 4.49
C GLN A 658 -9.57 -25.55 5.75
N ILE A 659 -8.24 -25.56 5.65
CA ILE A 659 -7.35 -25.63 6.82
C ILE A 659 -7.57 -24.42 7.73
N MET A 660 -7.69 -23.21 7.19
CA MET A 660 -7.98 -22.00 7.99
C MET A 660 -9.33 -22.13 8.72
N ILE A 661 -10.38 -22.63 8.06
CA ILE A 661 -11.68 -22.89 8.68
C ILE A 661 -11.55 -23.92 9.81
N ASN A 662 -10.84 -25.03 9.56
CA ASN A 662 -10.63 -26.09 10.55
C ASN A 662 -9.84 -25.61 11.76
N LYS A 663 -8.92 -24.64 11.57
CA LYS A 663 -8.20 -23.94 12.64
C LYS A 663 -9.08 -22.93 13.40
N GLY A 664 -10.33 -22.71 12.98
CA GLY A 664 -11.27 -21.81 13.65
C GLY A 664 -11.19 -20.34 13.21
N MET A 665 -10.56 -20.06 12.07
CA MET A 665 -10.35 -18.68 11.60
C MET A 665 -11.55 -18.05 10.90
N ASP A 666 -12.59 -18.82 10.58
CA ASP A 666 -13.76 -18.27 9.90
C ASP A 666 -14.55 -17.37 10.86
N ASN A 667 -14.98 -16.21 10.36
CA ASN A 667 -15.69 -15.23 11.16
C ASN A 667 -17.20 -15.55 11.24
N GLU A 668 -17.95 -14.77 12.02
CA GLU A 668 -19.40 -14.97 12.17
C GLU A 668 -20.16 -14.90 10.82
N GLY A 669 -19.64 -14.10 9.88
CA GLY A 669 -20.16 -13.97 8.52
C GLY A 669 -19.85 -15.16 7.59
N LYS A 670 -19.04 -16.13 8.03
CA LYS A 670 -18.59 -17.30 7.25
C LYS A 670 -17.89 -16.94 5.94
N VAL A 671 -17.06 -15.90 5.99
CA VAL A 671 -16.33 -15.37 4.84
C VAL A 671 -15.48 -16.45 4.15
N LEU A 672 -14.74 -17.26 4.90
CA LEU A 672 -13.86 -18.29 4.32
C LEU A 672 -14.68 -19.40 3.64
N GLN A 673 -15.77 -19.84 4.25
CA GLN A 673 -16.69 -20.78 3.61
C GLN A 673 -17.26 -20.22 2.30
N GLY A 674 -17.65 -18.94 2.29
CA GLY A 674 -18.11 -18.24 1.09
C GLY A 674 -17.08 -18.24 -0.05
N LEU A 675 -15.78 -18.12 0.27
CA LEU A 675 -14.71 -18.24 -0.72
C LEU A 675 -14.58 -19.66 -1.28
N ILE A 676 -14.74 -20.70 -0.44
CA ILE A 676 -14.76 -22.10 -0.93
C ILE A 676 -15.92 -22.31 -1.92
N ASP A 677 -17.09 -21.77 -1.61
CA ASP A 677 -18.28 -21.88 -2.47
C ASP A 677 -18.07 -21.16 -3.81
N LYS A 678 -17.45 -19.98 -3.80
CA LYS A 678 -17.05 -19.24 -5.01
C LYS A 678 -16.02 -20.00 -5.83
N ALA A 679 -15.00 -20.56 -5.19
CA ALA A 679 -13.99 -21.38 -5.86
C ALA A 679 -14.61 -22.62 -6.53
N ASN A 680 -15.54 -23.29 -5.87
CA ASN A 680 -16.29 -24.41 -6.44
C ASN A 680 -17.04 -24.00 -7.71
N LYS A 681 -17.81 -22.92 -7.62
CA LYS A 681 -18.53 -22.38 -8.77
C LYS A 681 -17.58 -22.04 -9.92
N ARG A 682 -16.45 -21.40 -9.64
CA ARG A 682 -15.46 -21.03 -10.67
C ARG A 682 -14.84 -22.26 -11.34
N ILE A 683 -14.52 -23.30 -10.57
CA ILE A 683 -14.05 -24.57 -11.12
C ILE A 683 -15.09 -25.20 -12.05
N ASP A 684 -16.37 -25.20 -11.65
CA ASP A 684 -17.46 -25.78 -12.45
C ASP A 684 -17.69 -25.00 -13.74
N GLU A 685 -17.62 -23.67 -13.70
CA GLU A 685 -17.68 -22.81 -14.88
C GLU A 685 -16.57 -23.11 -15.90
N ILE A 686 -15.34 -23.33 -15.42
CA ILE A 686 -14.19 -23.68 -16.28
C ILE A 686 -14.36 -25.08 -16.87
N LYS A 687 -14.74 -26.07 -16.05
CA LYS A 687 -14.94 -27.47 -16.49
C LYS A 687 -16.07 -27.63 -17.49
N SER A 688 -17.18 -26.94 -17.26
CA SER A 688 -18.35 -26.96 -18.15
C SER A 688 -18.14 -26.16 -19.43
N GLY A 689 -17.17 -25.24 -19.46
CA GLY A 689 -16.93 -24.32 -20.56
C GLY A 689 -17.92 -23.15 -20.64
N ILE A 690 -18.85 -23.02 -19.68
CA ILE A 690 -19.80 -21.89 -19.60
C ILE A 690 -19.05 -20.56 -19.54
N LYS A 691 -17.98 -20.52 -18.73
CA LYS A 691 -17.10 -19.36 -18.64
C LYS A 691 -15.65 -19.86 -18.52
N PRO A 692 -14.88 -19.88 -19.62
CA PRO A 692 -13.48 -20.33 -19.58
C PRO A 692 -12.61 -19.40 -18.72
N PRO A 693 -11.34 -19.77 -18.46
CA PRO A 693 -10.38 -18.85 -17.86
C PRO A 693 -10.29 -17.54 -18.64
N LEU A 694 -10.00 -16.46 -17.92
CA LEU A 694 -9.82 -15.14 -18.45
C LEU A 694 -8.70 -15.14 -19.49
N ASN A 695 -9.05 -14.76 -20.71
CA ASN A 695 -8.11 -14.54 -21.80
C ASN A 695 -8.36 -13.17 -22.41
N PRO A 696 -7.33 -12.45 -22.88
CA PRO A 696 -7.52 -11.26 -23.72
C PRO A 696 -8.17 -11.62 -25.04
N ASP A 697 -8.81 -10.64 -25.68
CA ASP A 697 -9.29 -10.81 -27.05
C ASP A 697 -8.14 -10.84 -28.06
N GLU A 698 -8.31 -11.61 -29.14
CA GLU A 698 -7.30 -11.76 -30.19
C GLU A 698 -6.89 -10.45 -30.87
N ASN A 699 -7.80 -9.46 -30.91
CA ASN A 699 -7.58 -8.13 -31.47
C ASN A 699 -7.48 -7.04 -30.38
N ALA A 700 -7.16 -7.40 -29.14
CA ALA A 700 -6.83 -6.43 -28.09
C ALA A 700 -5.57 -5.65 -28.47
N LYS A 701 -5.50 -4.36 -28.08
CA LYS A 701 -4.31 -3.54 -28.31
C LYS A 701 -3.51 -3.37 -27.03
N TYR A 702 -2.25 -3.74 -27.12
CA TYR A 702 -1.25 -3.50 -26.08
C TYR A 702 -0.45 -2.24 -26.41
N TYR A 703 0.14 -1.65 -25.37
CA TYR A 703 1.12 -0.58 -25.54
C TYR A 703 2.37 -1.11 -26.27
N ALA A 704 2.80 -2.32 -25.90
CA ALA A 704 3.88 -3.04 -26.54
C ALA A 704 3.71 -4.55 -26.35
N ASP A 705 4.30 -5.32 -27.27
CA ASP A 705 4.47 -6.76 -27.17
C ASP A 705 5.94 -7.07 -26.92
N PHE A 706 6.21 -7.93 -25.93
CA PHE A 706 7.55 -8.37 -25.58
C PHE A 706 7.59 -9.90 -25.47
N GLU A 707 8.54 -10.51 -26.17
CA GLU A 707 8.77 -11.95 -26.17
C GLU A 707 10.14 -12.24 -25.55
N VAL A 708 10.13 -12.97 -24.43
CA VAL A 708 11.33 -13.41 -23.72
C VAL A 708 11.87 -14.68 -24.39
N ASP A 709 13.16 -14.66 -24.70
CA ASP A 709 13.86 -15.80 -25.26
C ASP A 709 14.49 -16.62 -24.13
N LEU A 710 14.00 -17.85 -23.93
CA LEU A 710 14.52 -18.75 -22.90
C LEU A 710 15.85 -19.41 -23.31
N ASP A 711 16.14 -19.51 -24.61
CA ASP A 711 17.31 -20.25 -25.11
C ASP A 711 18.63 -19.52 -24.82
N ILE A 712 18.56 -18.19 -24.61
CA ILE A 712 19.73 -17.36 -24.28
C ILE A 712 19.98 -17.27 -22.77
N ILE A 713 19.17 -17.90 -21.93
CA ILE A 713 19.29 -17.89 -20.48
C ILE A 713 19.97 -19.20 -20.03
N ASP A 714 21.30 -19.18 -19.92
CA ASP A 714 22.10 -20.39 -19.60
C ASP A 714 22.83 -20.32 -18.25
N GLU A 715 22.77 -19.21 -17.52
CA GLU A 715 23.35 -19.14 -16.18
C GLU A 715 22.53 -18.28 -15.19
N PRO A 716 22.66 -18.53 -13.87
CA PRO A 716 21.89 -17.81 -12.86
C PRO A 716 22.04 -16.29 -12.94
N MET A 717 20.96 -15.58 -12.64
CA MET A 717 20.86 -14.13 -12.82
C MET A 717 20.75 -13.40 -11.48
N ILE A 718 21.59 -12.40 -11.27
CA ILE A 718 21.71 -11.63 -10.02
C ILE A 718 21.32 -10.18 -10.27
N ALA A 719 20.37 -9.65 -9.51
CA ALA A 719 20.10 -8.20 -9.49
C ALA A 719 21.13 -7.49 -8.59
N ASP A 720 21.84 -6.52 -9.16
CA ASP A 720 23.01 -5.85 -8.56
C ASP A 720 22.71 -4.36 -8.38
N PRO A 721 22.75 -3.79 -7.15
CA PRO A 721 22.50 -2.37 -6.95
C PRO A 721 23.46 -1.44 -7.71
N ASP A 722 24.67 -1.87 -8.09
CA ASP A 722 25.72 -0.99 -8.65
C ASP A 722 25.99 0.24 -7.76
N VAL A 723 26.29 -0.02 -6.48
CA VAL A 723 26.47 1.01 -5.44
C VAL A 723 27.58 2.03 -5.74
N HIS A 724 28.44 1.75 -6.71
CA HIS A 724 29.56 2.59 -7.12
C HIS A 724 29.31 3.40 -8.39
N ASN A 725 28.10 3.36 -8.97
CA ASN A 725 27.75 4.15 -10.15
C ASN A 725 28.08 5.64 -9.97
N GLU A 726 28.64 6.29 -10.98
CA GLU A 726 28.96 7.73 -10.93
C GLU A 726 27.69 8.58 -10.78
N ASP A 727 26.61 8.16 -11.45
CA ASP A 727 25.28 8.73 -11.29
C ASP A 727 24.62 8.15 -10.02
N VAL A 728 24.52 8.99 -9.00
CA VAL A 728 23.91 8.66 -7.71
C VAL A 728 22.46 8.15 -7.88
N SER A 729 21.73 8.61 -8.90
CA SER A 729 20.35 8.20 -9.14
C SER A 729 20.21 6.74 -9.62
N LYS A 730 21.30 6.12 -10.09
CA LYS A 730 21.29 4.75 -10.64
C LYS A 730 21.75 3.66 -9.66
N ARG A 731 22.39 4.05 -8.55
CA ARG A 731 23.09 3.17 -7.57
C ARG A 731 22.26 2.14 -6.80
N TYR A 732 20.94 2.20 -6.88
CA TYR A 732 20.05 1.32 -6.12
C TYR A 732 18.80 0.99 -6.93
N THR A 733 18.96 0.89 -8.26
CA THR A 733 17.89 0.50 -9.17
C THR A 733 17.92 -1.00 -9.42
N HIS A 734 16.76 -1.60 -9.72
CA HIS A 734 16.66 -3.02 -10.08
C HIS A 734 16.99 -3.29 -11.56
N ASP A 735 17.46 -2.27 -12.28
CA ASP A 735 17.65 -2.31 -13.72
C ASP A 735 18.99 -2.98 -14.11
N THR A 736 19.94 -3.11 -13.17
CA THR A 736 21.22 -3.80 -13.38
C THR A 736 21.10 -5.28 -13.00
N ILE A 737 21.01 -6.13 -14.02
CA ILE A 737 21.01 -7.60 -13.87
C ILE A 737 22.29 -8.18 -14.46
N ARG A 738 23.00 -9.01 -13.70
CA ARG A 738 24.25 -9.63 -14.09
C ARG A 738 24.16 -11.15 -14.06
N GLU A 739 24.81 -11.78 -15.02
CA GLU A 739 25.03 -13.22 -15.02
C GLU A 739 26.00 -13.63 -13.91
N LEU A 740 25.88 -14.87 -13.41
CA LEU A 740 26.75 -15.39 -12.34
C LEU A 740 28.24 -15.31 -12.71
N SER A 741 28.60 -15.62 -13.96
CA SER A 741 29.98 -15.57 -14.47
C SER A 741 30.64 -14.21 -14.33
N PHE A 742 29.89 -13.10 -14.35
CA PHE A 742 30.41 -11.74 -14.21
C PHE A 742 31.29 -11.57 -12.95
N TYR A 743 30.96 -12.28 -11.87
CA TYR A 743 31.64 -12.15 -10.59
C TYR A 743 32.91 -13.01 -10.48
N ASN A 744 33.23 -13.82 -11.50
CA ASN A 744 34.41 -14.71 -11.55
C ASN A 744 34.59 -15.60 -10.31
N ALA A 745 33.50 -15.90 -9.57
CA ALA A 745 33.55 -16.58 -8.28
C ALA A 745 34.47 -15.89 -7.25
N GLU A 746 34.53 -14.56 -7.26
CA GLU A 746 35.39 -13.76 -6.37
C GLU A 746 34.60 -12.81 -5.46
N LYS A 747 33.37 -12.42 -5.84
CA LYS A 747 32.57 -11.47 -5.04
C LYS A 747 32.27 -12.08 -3.65
N ASN A 748 32.83 -11.48 -2.61
CA ASN A 748 32.63 -11.87 -1.21
C ASN A 748 31.18 -11.64 -0.78
N ILE A 749 30.64 -12.58 0.00
CA ILE A 749 29.28 -12.54 0.55
C ILE A 749 29.39 -12.67 2.06
N ASP A 750 28.84 -11.69 2.78
CA ASP A 750 28.89 -11.60 4.25
C ASP A 750 27.63 -12.17 4.89
N LEU A 751 26.49 -12.23 4.19
CA LEU A 751 25.24 -12.84 4.67
C LEU A 751 24.38 -13.41 3.54
N GLY A 752 23.87 -14.63 3.71
CA GLY A 752 22.85 -15.24 2.85
C GLY A 752 21.46 -15.21 3.48
N PHE A 753 20.42 -14.87 2.70
CA PHE A 753 19.03 -14.87 3.18
C PHE A 753 18.06 -15.56 2.21
N VAL A 754 17.45 -16.66 2.63
CA VAL A 754 16.39 -17.38 1.91
C VAL A 754 15.07 -17.17 2.66
N GLY A 755 14.31 -16.15 2.28
CA GLY A 755 13.03 -15.83 2.88
C GLY A 755 12.41 -14.61 2.22
N SER A 756 11.08 -14.63 2.02
CA SER A 756 10.23 -13.50 1.59
C SER A 756 8.91 -14.05 1.02
N CYS A 757 8.08 -13.17 0.47
CA CYS A 757 6.95 -13.53 -0.39
C CYS A 757 7.34 -14.27 -1.68
N MET A 758 8.60 -14.21 -2.13
CA MET A 758 9.10 -14.91 -3.33
C MET A 758 9.40 -16.39 -3.08
N VAL A 759 9.52 -16.82 -1.83
CA VAL A 759 9.92 -18.19 -1.45
C VAL A 759 8.69 -19.09 -1.41
N HIS A 760 8.82 -20.33 -1.84
CA HIS A 760 7.77 -21.37 -1.83
C HIS A 760 8.22 -22.59 -1.01
N LYS A 761 7.33 -23.57 -0.83
CA LYS A 761 7.73 -24.87 -0.26
C LYS A 761 8.91 -25.48 -1.04
N GLY A 762 8.86 -25.41 -2.36
CA GLY A 762 9.92 -25.92 -3.24
C GLY A 762 11.30 -25.32 -2.95
N ASP A 763 11.38 -24.02 -2.70
CA ASP A 763 12.62 -23.33 -2.35
C ASP A 763 13.23 -23.86 -1.04
N ILE A 764 12.41 -24.06 -0.01
CA ILE A 764 12.91 -24.60 1.27
C ILE A 764 13.39 -26.05 1.11
N LYS A 765 12.71 -26.85 0.27
CA LYS A 765 13.18 -28.19 -0.11
C LYS A 765 14.50 -28.16 -0.89
N ILE A 766 14.72 -27.14 -1.72
CA ILE A 766 16.00 -26.94 -2.41
C ILE A 766 17.10 -26.73 -1.37
N VAL A 767 16.90 -25.89 -0.35
CA VAL A 767 17.89 -25.70 0.74
C VAL A 767 18.24 -27.03 1.39
N ALA A 768 17.25 -27.80 1.84
CA ALA A 768 17.47 -29.08 2.52
C ALA A 768 18.25 -30.09 1.64
N LYS A 769 17.88 -30.21 0.36
CA LYS A 769 18.54 -31.11 -0.59
C LYS A 769 19.96 -30.65 -0.96
N MET A 770 20.19 -29.34 -1.09
CA MET A 770 21.52 -28.82 -1.33
C MET A 770 22.45 -29.10 -0.16
N LEU A 771 22.00 -28.97 1.08
CA LEU A 771 22.81 -29.30 2.26
C LEU A 771 23.22 -30.78 2.26
N LYS A 772 22.33 -31.70 1.85
CA LYS A 772 22.67 -33.11 1.63
C LYS A 772 23.72 -33.31 0.54
N ASN A 773 23.50 -32.73 -0.65
CA ASN A 773 24.45 -32.83 -1.76
C ASN A 773 25.83 -32.26 -1.38
N LEU A 774 25.87 -31.15 -0.64
CA LEU A 774 27.10 -30.53 -0.17
C LEU A 774 27.80 -31.38 0.89
N GLU A 775 27.07 -32.02 1.80
CA GLU A 775 27.64 -32.98 2.74
C GLU A 775 28.23 -34.20 2.02
N GLU A 776 27.56 -34.74 1.01
CA GLU A 776 28.08 -35.86 0.21
C GLU A 776 29.41 -35.50 -0.49
N ASN A 777 29.52 -34.26 -0.99
CA ASN A 777 30.71 -33.80 -1.70
C ASN A 777 31.84 -33.32 -0.77
N LEU A 778 31.53 -32.70 0.36
CA LEU A 778 32.48 -32.03 1.25
C LEU A 778 32.73 -32.79 2.58
N GLY A 779 31.94 -33.82 2.87
CA GLY A 779 31.94 -34.57 4.14
C GLY A 779 31.25 -33.86 5.31
N ASN A 780 31.30 -32.53 5.35
CA ASN A 780 30.59 -31.69 6.32
C ASN A 780 30.26 -30.32 5.71
N VAL A 781 29.10 -29.75 6.06
CA VAL A 781 28.71 -28.41 5.64
C VAL A 781 29.12 -27.40 6.71
N LYS A 782 30.00 -26.47 6.36
CA LYS A 782 30.35 -25.32 7.19
C LYS A 782 29.99 -24.03 6.45
N PHE A 783 29.31 -23.13 7.15
CA PHE A 783 28.97 -21.83 6.63
C PHE A 783 30.17 -20.87 6.80
N LYS A 784 30.53 -20.16 5.73
CA LYS A 784 31.54 -19.09 5.77
C LYS A 784 30.90 -17.71 5.95
N ALA A 785 29.61 -17.62 5.69
CA ALA A 785 28.71 -16.52 6.03
C ALA A 785 27.40 -17.10 6.60
N PRO A 786 26.71 -16.42 7.53
CA PRO A 786 25.40 -16.84 8.02
C PRO A 786 24.41 -17.10 6.88
N LEU A 787 23.60 -18.14 7.05
CA LEU A 787 22.44 -18.38 6.20
C LEU A 787 21.18 -18.23 7.04
N VAL A 788 20.39 -17.19 6.78
CA VAL A 788 19.09 -16.99 7.43
C VAL A 788 17.99 -17.54 6.53
N VAL A 789 17.19 -18.48 7.03
CA VAL A 789 16.10 -19.12 6.29
C VAL A 789 14.78 -18.86 6.99
N THR A 790 13.78 -18.43 6.21
CA THR A 790 12.41 -18.21 6.70
C THR A 790 11.41 -18.83 5.74
N ALA A 791 10.70 -19.86 6.19
CA ALA A 791 9.53 -20.37 5.47
C ALA A 791 8.42 -19.31 5.49
N PRO A 792 7.67 -19.10 4.41
CA PRO A 792 6.75 -17.95 4.35
C PRO A 792 5.44 -18.20 5.10
N THR A 793 5.10 -19.45 5.45
CA THR A 793 3.88 -19.79 6.21
C THR A 793 4.10 -20.97 7.14
N TYR A 794 3.30 -21.08 8.21
CA TYR A 794 3.28 -22.26 9.09
C TYR A 794 2.85 -23.54 8.36
N ASN A 795 1.85 -23.45 7.47
CA ASN A 795 1.40 -24.62 6.71
C ASN A 795 2.55 -25.26 5.90
N ILE A 796 3.46 -24.44 5.36
CA ILE A 796 4.65 -24.95 4.67
C ILE A 796 5.61 -25.65 5.64
N ILE A 797 5.80 -25.13 6.86
CA ILE A 797 6.61 -25.79 7.88
C ILE A 797 6.01 -27.15 8.25
N ASP A 798 4.70 -27.21 8.46
CA ASP A 798 4.00 -28.45 8.80
C ASP A 798 4.18 -29.51 7.70
N GLU A 799 3.97 -29.12 6.44
CA GLU A 799 4.21 -30.00 5.28
C GLU A 799 5.68 -30.46 5.19
N LEU A 800 6.65 -29.58 5.45
CA LEU A 800 8.08 -29.94 5.41
C LEU A 800 8.50 -30.87 6.56
N LYS A 801 7.85 -30.77 7.72
CA LYS A 801 8.04 -31.69 8.85
C LYS A 801 7.49 -33.07 8.51
N GLU A 802 6.28 -33.15 7.96
CA GLU A 802 5.68 -34.41 7.50
C GLU A 802 6.52 -35.09 6.40
N GLU A 803 7.11 -34.31 5.50
CA GLU A 803 7.97 -34.80 4.41
C GLU A 803 9.41 -35.13 4.86
N GLY A 804 9.79 -34.83 6.11
CA GLY A 804 11.14 -35.05 6.68
C GLY A 804 12.21 -34.07 6.19
N ASP A 805 11.84 -33.07 5.39
CA ASP A 805 12.77 -32.05 4.89
C ASP A 805 13.19 -31.07 6.00
N TRP A 806 12.30 -30.78 6.96
CA TRP A 806 12.60 -29.90 8.09
C TRP A 806 13.68 -30.47 9.02
N GLU A 807 13.69 -31.79 9.26
CA GLU A 807 14.71 -32.46 10.09
C GLU A 807 16.12 -32.26 9.53
N ILE A 808 16.25 -32.23 8.21
CA ILE A 808 17.53 -31.95 7.54
C ILE A 808 17.97 -30.52 7.84
N LEU A 809 17.06 -29.55 7.76
CA LEU A 809 17.38 -28.16 8.07
C LEU A 809 17.79 -28.01 9.55
N GLN A 810 17.08 -28.67 10.46
CA GLN A 810 17.40 -28.69 11.89
C GLN A 810 18.80 -29.27 12.15
N LYS A 811 19.19 -30.34 11.44
CA LYS A 811 20.54 -30.95 11.57
C LYS A 811 21.67 -29.95 11.36
N TYR A 812 21.53 -28.99 10.45
CA TYR A 812 22.57 -28.00 10.13
C TYR A 812 22.35 -26.65 10.82
N SER A 813 21.23 -26.47 11.51
CA SER A 813 20.87 -25.20 12.13
C SER A 813 21.47 -25.05 13.53
N GLY A 814 21.98 -23.86 13.83
CA GLY A 814 22.35 -23.47 15.19
C GLY A 814 21.28 -22.65 15.92
N PHE A 815 20.15 -22.39 15.27
CA PHE A 815 19.04 -21.61 15.83
C PHE A 815 17.72 -21.96 15.13
N GLU A 816 16.71 -22.34 15.91
CA GLU A 816 15.33 -22.45 15.46
C GLU A 816 14.45 -21.54 16.33
N PHE A 817 13.49 -20.87 15.70
CA PHE A 817 12.54 -20.02 16.41
C PHE A 817 11.67 -20.83 17.39
N ASP A 818 11.18 -20.16 18.44
CA ASP A 818 10.26 -20.72 19.43
C ASP A 818 9.05 -19.80 19.62
N ASP A 819 7.86 -20.33 19.38
CA ASP A 819 6.59 -19.59 19.56
C ASP A 819 6.16 -19.45 21.01
N LEU A 820 6.64 -20.32 21.89
CA LEU A 820 6.42 -20.21 23.33
C LEU A 820 7.35 -19.17 23.95
N SER A 821 8.51 -18.92 23.33
CA SER A 821 9.50 -17.95 23.78
C SER A 821 10.03 -17.08 22.63
N PRO A 822 9.17 -16.22 22.02
CA PRO A 822 9.60 -15.33 20.94
C PRO A 822 10.72 -14.40 21.40
N LYS A 823 11.74 -14.21 20.53
CA LYS A 823 12.78 -13.21 20.77
C LYS A 823 12.20 -11.80 20.88
N SER A 824 12.76 -11.00 21.77
CA SER A 824 12.35 -9.61 22.04
C SER A 824 13.36 -8.57 21.52
N VAL A 825 14.49 -9.01 20.98
CA VAL A 825 15.57 -8.17 20.45
C VAL A 825 15.92 -8.63 19.04
N ALA A 826 16.05 -7.66 18.13
CA ALA A 826 16.53 -7.89 16.77
C ALA A 826 18.03 -8.14 16.73
N ARG A 827 18.49 -8.99 15.82
CA ARG A 827 19.92 -9.17 15.54
C ARG A 827 20.41 -8.08 14.59
N THR A 828 21.63 -7.65 14.86
CA THR A 828 22.42 -6.75 14.00
C THR A 828 23.78 -7.36 13.64
N GLN A 829 24.05 -8.55 14.16
CA GLN A 829 25.25 -9.35 13.98
C GLN A 829 24.86 -10.83 13.99
N TYR A 830 25.60 -11.66 13.27
CA TYR A 830 25.30 -13.06 13.08
C TYR A 830 26.56 -13.91 13.18
N ASP A 831 26.41 -15.09 13.76
CA ASP A 831 27.41 -16.14 13.69
C ASP A 831 27.26 -16.89 12.35
N ASN A 832 28.35 -17.47 11.85
CA ASN A 832 28.35 -18.23 10.61
C ASN A 832 27.67 -19.60 10.76
N ILE A 833 26.35 -19.60 10.95
CA ILE A 833 25.48 -20.76 11.11
C ILE A 833 24.21 -20.61 10.25
N LEU A 834 23.44 -21.69 10.15
CA LEU A 834 22.08 -21.66 9.60
C LEU A 834 21.08 -21.26 10.69
N TYR A 835 20.30 -20.20 10.44
CA TYR A 835 19.19 -19.76 11.27
C TYR A 835 17.87 -20.16 10.62
N LEU A 836 17.02 -20.89 11.35
CA LEU A 836 15.62 -21.14 11.00
C LEU A 836 14.75 -20.13 11.75
N GLU A 837 14.35 -19.09 11.04
CA GLU A 837 13.57 -17.98 11.58
C GLU A 837 12.07 -18.23 11.45
N ARG A 838 11.30 -17.58 12.35
CA ARG A 838 9.83 -17.67 12.38
C ARG A 838 9.24 -17.23 11.04
N PRO A 839 8.18 -17.89 10.53
CA PRO A 839 7.45 -17.43 9.35
C PRO A 839 7.13 -15.94 9.39
N GLY A 840 7.43 -15.24 8.29
CA GLY A 840 7.23 -13.81 8.16
C GLY A 840 8.19 -13.17 7.17
N CYS A 841 8.16 -11.84 7.07
CA CYS A 841 8.96 -11.10 6.10
C CYS A 841 10.44 -10.99 6.50
N ASN A 842 10.75 -10.99 7.81
CA ASN A 842 12.12 -10.97 8.36
C ASN A 842 13.02 -9.90 7.68
N LEU A 843 14.25 -10.25 7.28
CA LEU A 843 15.22 -9.38 6.60
C LEU A 843 14.70 -8.77 5.29
N CYS A 844 13.66 -9.33 4.64
CA CYS A 844 13.07 -8.74 3.44
C CYS A 844 12.56 -7.31 3.67
N MET A 845 12.05 -7.03 4.88
CA MET A 845 11.64 -5.69 5.25
C MET A 845 12.75 -4.88 5.91
N GLY A 846 13.64 -5.53 6.67
CA GLY A 846 14.73 -4.85 7.37
C GLY A 846 14.25 -3.81 8.39
N ASN A 847 13.04 -3.96 8.92
CA ASN A 847 12.48 -3.09 9.97
C ASN A 847 12.83 -3.59 11.38
N GLN A 848 13.04 -4.90 11.55
CA GLN A 848 13.47 -5.53 12.79
C GLN A 848 14.92 -6.01 12.64
N GLU A 849 15.12 -7.18 12.04
CA GLU A 849 16.45 -7.74 11.74
C GLU A 849 17.20 -6.89 10.70
N LYS A 850 18.52 -6.75 10.88
CA LYS A 850 19.41 -6.13 9.88
C LYS A 850 20.73 -6.87 9.77
N ALA A 851 21.35 -6.82 8.60
CA ALA A 851 22.73 -7.23 8.42
C ALA A 851 23.70 -6.22 9.08
N GLU A 852 24.95 -6.62 9.28
CA GLU A 852 25.96 -5.72 9.86
C GLU A 852 26.29 -4.59 8.87
N LYS A 853 26.66 -3.43 9.40
CA LYS A 853 26.97 -2.26 8.55
C LYS A 853 28.13 -2.59 7.61
N GLY A 854 27.92 -2.28 6.35
CA GLY A 854 28.84 -2.55 5.27
C GLY A 854 28.68 -3.92 4.65
N ASP A 855 27.93 -4.87 5.19
CA ASP A 855 27.84 -6.23 4.61
C ASP A 855 27.41 -6.29 3.14
N THR A 856 27.91 -7.29 2.44
CA THR A 856 27.40 -7.74 1.15
C THR A 856 26.41 -8.89 1.38
N VAL A 857 25.12 -8.61 1.23
CA VAL A 857 24.01 -9.55 1.43
C VAL A 857 23.60 -10.17 0.10
N MET A 858 23.46 -11.50 0.04
CA MET A 858 22.88 -12.25 -1.08
C MET A 858 21.53 -12.82 -0.65
N ALA A 859 20.43 -12.44 -1.29
CA ALA A 859 19.08 -12.75 -0.80
C ALA A 859 18.09 -13.21 -1.88
N THR A 860 17.07 -13.97 -1.48
CA THR A 860 15.90 -14.27 -2.32
C THR A 860 14.78 -13.23 -2.19
N SER A 861 15.02 -12.15 -1.46
CA SER A 861 14.06 -11.05 -1.25
C SER A 861 13.81 -10.24 -2.53
N THR A 862 13.07 -9.14 -2.40
CA THR A 862 12.67 -8.32 -3.56
C THR A 862 13.42 -7.00 -3.70
N ARG A 863 14.12 -6.51 -2.66
CA ARG A 863 14.65 -5.12 -2.65
C ARG A 863 16.12 -5.02 -2.30
N LEU A 864 16.76 -4.05 -2.96
CA LEU A 864 18.20 -3.77 -2.90
C LEU A 864 18.53 -2.31 -2.49
N PHE A 865 17.55 -1.54 -2.02
CA PHE A 865 17.73 -0.14 -1.64
C PHE A 865 18.75 0.07 -0.52
N GLN A 866 19.47 1.19 -0.57
CA GLN A 866 20.37 1.63 0.49
C GLN A 866 19.67 1.64 1.86
N GLY A 867 20.32 1.08 2.87
CA GLY A 867 19.81 1.10 4.24
C GLY A 867 18.65 0.15 4.53
N ARG A 868 18.11 -0.56 3.51
CA ARG A 868 16.98 -1.49 3.65
C ARG A 868 17.35 -2.66 4.55
N VAL A 869 18.19 -3.56 4.06
CA VAL A 869 18.70 -4.72 4.80
C VAL A 869 20.02 -4.39 5.49
N VAL A 870 20.84 -3.59 4.81
CA VAL A 870 22.20 -3.22 5.23
C VAL A 870 22.42 -1.72 5.06
N LYS A 871 23.13 -1.11 6.02
CA LYS A 871 23.57 0.29 5.97
C LYS A 871 25.05 0.37 5.61
N ASP A 872 25.51 1.52 5.16
CA ASP A 872 26.92 1.78 4.95
C ASP A 872 27.72 1.74 6.25
N SER A 873 28.99 1.40 6.12
CA SER A 873 30.01 1.52 7.16
C SER A 873 31.10 2.49 6.72
N ASP A 874 32.00 2.85 7.64
CA ASP A 874 33.18 3.65 7.31
C ASP A 874 34.16 2.91 6.36
N ARG A 875 34.07 1.56 6.29
CA ARG A 875 34.97 0.73 5.45
C ARG A 875 34.46 0.56 4.03
N LYS A 876 33.17 0.20 3.88
CA LYS A 876 32.54 -0.07 2.58
C LYS A 876 31.05 0.23 2.62
N LYS A 877 30.49 0.49 1.43
CA LYS A 877 29.05 0.61 1.21
C LYS A 877 28.37 -0.73 1.46
N GLY A 878 27.18 -0.70 2.04
CA GLY A 878 26.35 -1.88 2.19
C GLY A 878 25.74 -2.29 0.85
N GLU A 879 25.73 -3.58 0.55
CA GLU A 879 25.24 -4.12 -0.73
C GLU A 879 24.19 -5.20 -0.50
N SER A 880 23.12 -5.18 -1.28
CA SER A 880 22.08 -6.21 -1.25
C SER A 880 21.84 -6.73 -2.66
N LEU A 881 22.35 -7.92 -2.96
CA LEU A 881 22.19 -8.61 -4.23
C LEU A 881 21.03 -9.61 -4.15
N LEU A 882 20.29 -9.76 -5.24
CA LEU A 882 19.12 -10.65 -5.27
C LEU A 882 19.31 -11.79 -6.27
N ALA A 883 19.14 -13.02 -5.83
CA ALA A 883 19.40 -14.22 -6.62
C ALA A 883 18.42 -15.37 -6.32
N SER A 884 18.49 -16.44 -7.10
CA SER A 884 17.74 -17.67 -6.85
C SER A 884 18.24 -18.42 -5.60
N THR A 885 17.35 -19.22 -5.00
CA THR A 885 17.63 -19.97 -3.76
C THR A 885 18.96 -20.74 -3.81
N PRO A 886 19.31 -21.48 -4.90
CA PRO A 886 20.57 -22.21 -4.92
C PRO A 886 21.82 -21.33 -4.87
N VAL A 887 21.81 -20.18 -5.54
CA VAL A 887 22.94 -19.24 -5.53
C VAL A 887 23.15 -18.71 -4.11
N VAL A 888 22.08 -18.31 -3.42
CA VAL A 888 22.14 -17.79 -2.05
C VAL A 888 22.73 -18.82 -1.08
N VAL A 889 22.20 -20.05 -1.09
CA VAL A 889 22.66 -21.13 -0.20
C VAL A 889 24.13 -21.44 -0.43
N LEU A 890 24.52 -21.63 -1.69
CA LEU A 890 25.89 -21.98 -2.03
C LEU A 890 26.85 -20.82 -1.70
N SER A 891 26.41 -19.58 -1.90
CA SER A 891 27.20 -18.41 -1.52
C SER A 891 27.45 -18.30 -0.02
N ALA A 892 26.47 -18.61 0.83
CA ALA A 892 26.66 -18.61 2.29
C ALA A 892 27.66 -19.69 2.75
N VAL A 893 27.62 -20.87 2.12
CA VAL A 893 28.57 -21.96 2.38
C VAL A 893 29.99 -21.59 1.93
N LEU A 894 30.13 -20.93 0.77
CA LEU A 894 31.43 -20.57 0.20
C LEU A 894 32.01 -19.24 0.72
N GLY A 895 31.19 -18.33 1.26
CA GLY A 895 31.55 -16.96 1.64
C GLY A 895 31.78 -16.03 0.45
N ARG A 896 31.38 -16.47 -0.75
CA ARG A 896 31.57 -15.77 -2.03
C ARG A 896 30.56 -16.26 -3.07
N THR A 897 30.49 -15.60 -4.21
CA THR A 897 29.75 -16.13 -5.38
C THR A 897 30.33 -17.48 -5.84
N PRO A 898 29.49 -18.45 -6.24
CA PRO A 898 29.95 -19.70 -6.81
C PRO A 898 30.35 -19.55 -8.28
N SER A 899 31.20 -20.45 -8.77
CA SER A 899 31.36 -20.68 -10.21
C SER A 899 30.19 -21.49 -10.76
N LEU A 900 29.99 -21.46 -12.09
CA LEU A 900 28.92 -22.22 -12.74
C LEU A 900 29.07 -23.74 -12.55
N SER A 901 30.29 -24.26 -12.48
CA SER A 901 30.55 -25.68 -12.21
C SER A 901 30.20 -26.08 -10.78
N GLU A 902 30.61 -25.27 -9.78
CA GLU A 902 30.23 -25.45 -8.37
C GLU A 902 28.70 -25.42 -8.22
N TYR A 903 28.03 -24.47 -8.89
CA TYR A 903 26.57 -24.35 -8.92
C TYR A 903 25.92 -25.62 -9.46
N LYS A 904 26.28 -26.06 -10.68
CA LYS A 904 25.70 -27.25 -11.33
C LYS A 904 25.91 -28.53 -10.50
N ALA A 905 27.06 -28.64 -9.82
CA ALA A 905 27.34 -29.76 -8.92
C ALA A 905 26.43 -29.74 -7.67
N ALA A 906 26.22 -28.57 -7.06
CA ALA A 906 25.42 -28.44 -5.84
C ALA A 906 23.92 -28.75 -6.07
N ILE A 907 23.39 -28.44 -7.25
CA ILE A 907 21.97 -28.68 -7.58
C ILE A 907 21.68 -30.04 -8.24
N LYS A 908 22.68 -30.90 -8.38
CA LYS A 908 22.53 -32.19 -9.06
C LYS A 908 21.38 -33.00 -8.46
N GLY A 909 20.44 -33.45 -9.31
CA GLY A 909 19.28 -34.25 -8.88
C GLY A 909 18.18 -33.46 -8.15
N ILE A 910 18.33 -32.15 -8.00
CA ILE A 910 17.31 -31.28 -7.40
C ILE A 910 16.37 -30.78 -8.49
N LYS A 911 15.06 -30.99 -8.30
CA LYS A 911 14.03 -30.46 -9.18
C LYS A 911 13.78 -28.98 -8.83
N LEU A 912 14.37 -28.07 -9.61
CA LEU A 912 14.10 -26.64 -9.54
C LEU A 912 12.72 -26.30 -10.15
N THR A 913 12.26 -25.06 -9.95
CA THR A 913 11.00 -24.60 -10.55
C THR A 913 11.20 -24.46 -12.06
N ARG A 914 10.58 -25.34 -12.86
CA ARG A 914 10.69 -25.35 -14.32
C ARG A 914 9.48 -24.69 -14.96
N PHE A 915 9.71 -23.99 -16.05
CA PHE A 915 8.68 -23.37 -16.87
C PHE A 915 8.80 -23.81 -18.33
N ALA A 916 7.66 -24.03 -18.96
CA ALA A 916 7.56 -24.27 -20.40
C ALA A 916 6.48 -23.33 -20.98
N PRO A 917 6.76 -22.60 -22.07
CA PRO A 917 5.77 -21.73 -22.69
C PRO A 917 4.50 -22.50 -23.14
N PRO A 918 3.31 -21.89 -23.08
CA PRO A 918 2.09 -22.47 -23.65
C PRO A 918 2.23 -22.76 -25.15
N ILE A 919 1.81 -23.95 -25.59
CA ILE A 919 1.85 -24.35 -27.01
C ILE A 919 0.78 -23.64 -27.85
N LYS A 920 -0.37 -23.33 -27.25
CA LYS A 920 -1.51 -22.67 -27.91
C LYS A 920 -1.64 -21.22 -27.45
N SER A 921 -2.05 -20.34 -28.36
CA SER A 921 -2.43 -18.97 -28.01
C SER A 921 -3.55 -18.98 -26.96
N MET A 922 -3.37 -18.21 -25.90
CA MET A 922 -4.34 -18.01 -24.82
C MET A 922 -5.11 -16.71 -25.08
N THR A 923 -5.94 -16.73 -26.13
CA THR A 923 -6.76 -15.59 -26.58
C THR A 923 -8.20 -16.06 -26.81
N SER A 924 -9.17 -15.16 -26.66
CA SER A 924 -10.59 -15.41 -26.98
C SER A 924 -11.05 -14.61 -28.19
N LYS A 925 -12.17 -15.05 -28.79
CA LYS A 925 -12.89 -14.22 -29.76
C LYS A 925 -13.55 -13.03 -29.04
N PRO A 926 -13.64 -11.84 -29.67
CA PRO A 926 -14.18 -10.66 -29.01
C PRO A 926 -15.70 -10.79 -28.85
N GLY A 927 -16.16 -11.15 -27.66
CA GLY A 927 -17.57 -11.41 -27.37
C GLY A 927 -18.48 -10.19 -27.57
N HIS A 928 -17.97 -8.99 -27.34
CA HIS A 928 -18.70 -7.72 -27.50
C HIS A 928 -18.74 -7.19 -28.93
N LEU A 929 -17.92 -7.74 -29.85
CA LEU A 929 -17.94 -7.39 -31.27
C LEU A 929 -18.81 -8.36 -32.09
N LEU A 930 -19.29 -9.43 -31.47
CA LEU A 930 -20.28 -10.33 -32.04
C LEU A 930 -21.66 -9.71 -31.80
N SER A 931 -22.14 -8.89 -32.73
CA SER A 931 -23.57 -8.62 -32.82
C SER A 931 -24.27 -9.94 -33.14
N TYR A 932 -25.16 -10.38 -32.26
CA TYR A 932 -26.18 -11.37 -32.61
C TYR A 932 -27.31 -10.72 -33.40
#